data_AF-A0A259LP47-F1
#
_entry.id   AF-A0A259LP47-F1
#
_cell.length_a   1.000
_cell.length_b   1.000
_cell.length_c   1.000
_cell.angle_alpha   90.00
_cell.angle_beta   90.00
_cell.angle_gamma   90.00
#
_symmetry.space_group_name_H-M   'P 1'
#
loop_
_entity.id
_entity.type
_entity.pdbx_description
1 polymer ?
#
loop_
_entity_poly.entity_id
_entity_poly.type
_entity_poly.pdbx_seq_one_letter_code
_entity_poly.pdbx_strand_id
1 'polypeptide(L)'
;MLRDRISVVRRLVDLREWRLKNAPLWEIWWLEAVGAAQTGDEKEAGAESTNARRETFSEHLTRLSHAVSEAEPYRAAAEALGRAWTSGRKARTYEKEQEQRQAIADYLAPLKTLGALSEAQARLAIHSLSDDIGEILKRMHITESLGFRGANLERKAGLQVRGAFAEEFKIDATLVANTSWLRAVLWAFLFALRQEAVKQLGCDPLPLLVLDDPQATFDAEHRHRWAREIIRLQKAEPSAQVVLVTHDEIFVELVLVDGVEGRQGIIVSAGHELKHIGIFEGASLDRKWARTKTENTPGAGQDYIGAVRIYVEGLLRMMLRGHAADVNWATHGFVMGAAREKIRELHAAKLAPWDKAEFKRLTGQLDSGISALKYMEMAHHSGRVNLGIGEAETVEMHWRKELAPALRRAFQLARDHQLIHGGLRALHAAEPDCALPEGYSPEVSSLRLHIVGRAAALTDGRVADGRVELDFSAGAQNHLVLGRHFAYRLNAATLEPVARKGDLLLVKEAGEPSVRSLVVARCEDRVVARRFEVADNHSDLAVLTAQSVNPRQIASPIVVKKATLELHKVVGVLFDFSSFNPIQPGEVCDCGGESVISRYATEIRGLVEVVGDSAEPIALDGQMLMIGAAVSASDALAQLDGRPVIASNIADERYFKRLRCGEEGAVILESLEISGDFSAVVLTHNTGAETDLKEVWPVHGVLFERL
;
A
#
# COMPACT_ATOMS: atom_id res chain seq x y z
N MET A 1 1.10 -38.97 69.72
CA MET A 1 2.57 -38.73 69.62
C MET A 1 3.35 -39.08 70.90
N LEU A 2 3.17 -38.43 72.05
CA LEU A 2 3.97 -38.77 73.26
C LEU A 2 3.60 -40.16 73.83
N ARG A 3 2.30 -40.51 73.84
CA ARG A 3 1.81 -41.83 74.28
C ARG A 3 2.29 -42.98 73.39
N ASP A 4 2.34 -42.76 72.07
CA ASP A 4 2.82 -43.77 71.12
C ASP A 4 4.31 -44.04 71.29
N ARG A 5 5.12 -42.99 71.53
CA ARG A 5 6.54 -43.14 71.82
C ARG A 5 6.79 -43.89 73.13
N ILE A 6 6.02 -43.62 74.18
CA ILE A 6 6.11 -44.34 75.45
C ILE A 6 5.71 -45.82 75.28
N SER A 7 4.69 -46.10 74.48
CA SER A 7 4.27 -47.47 74.13
C SER A 7 5.38 -48.25 73.42
N VAL A 8 6.03 -47.65 72.42
CA VAL A 8 7.15 -48.27 71.69
C VAL A 8 8.34 -48.52 72.62
N VAL A 9 8.70 -47.57 73.48
CA VAL A 9 9.80 -47.74 74.43
C VAL A 9 9.49 -48.85 75.44
N ARG A 10 8.28 -48.91 76.00
CA ARG A 10 7.87 -50.03 76.87
C ARG A 10 8.00 -51.37 76.16
N ARG A 11 7.51 -51.47 74.92
CA ARG A 11 7.59 -52.71 74.14
C ARG A 11 9.03 -53.15 73.88
N LEU A 12 9.95 -52.21 73.65
CA LEU A 12 11.37 -52.50 73.47
C LEU A 12 12.06 -52.93 74.78
N VAL A 13 11.67 -52.34 75.91
CA VAL A 13 12.14 -52.77 77.24
C VAL A 13 11.63 -54.17 77.56
N ASP A 14 10.33 -54.42 77.35
CA ASP A 14 9.72 -55.75 77.55
C ASP A 14 10.36 -56.80 76.63
N LEU A 15 10.64 -56.46 75.37
CA LEU A 15 11.32 -57.35 74.42
C LEU A 15 12.76 -57.64 74.86
N ARG A 16 13.48 -56.64 75.39
CA ARG A 16 14.84 -56.82 75.90
C ARG A 16 14.84 -57.71 77.14
N GLU A 17 13.91 -57.52 78.07
CA GLU A 17 13.76 -58.38 79.24
C GLU A 17 13.38 -59.81 78.85
N TRP A 18 12.46 -59.97 77.89
CA TRP A 18 12.10 -61.27 77.35
C TRP A 18 13.30 -61.95 76.68
N ARG A 19 14.08 -61.22 75.86
CA ARG A 19 15.28 -61.72 75.19
C ARG A 19 16.34 -62.15 76.22
N LEU A 20 16.59 -61.36 77.24
CA LEU A 20 17.56 -61.72 78.29
C LEU A 20 17.14 -62.99 79.05
N LYS A 21 15.84 -63.19 79.29
CA LYS A 21 15.32 -64.38 79.98
C LYS A 21 15.26 -65.62 79.09
N ASN A 22 14.96 -65.47 77.80
CA ASN A 22 14.59 -66.59 76.93
C ASN A 22 15.56 -66.85 75.77
N ALA A 23 16.55 -65.97 75.51
CA ALA A 23 17.53 -66.18 74.44
C ALA A 23 18.26 -67.53 74.54
N PRO A 24 18.70 -68.01 75.72
CA PRO A 24 19.37 -69.31 75.80
C PRO A 24 18.44 -70.46 75.39
N LEU A 25 17.18 -70.43 75.83
CA LEU A 25 16.17 -71.44 75.47
C LEU A 25 15.82 -71.38 73.98
N TRP A 26 15.74 -70.17 73.41
CA TRP A 26 15.49 -69.98 71.98
C TRP A 26 16.66 -70.48 71.13
N GLU A 27 17.89 -70.21 71.54
CA GLU A 27 19.09 -70.69 70.84
C GLU A 27 19.19 -72.22 70.89
N ILE A 28 18.86 -72.83 72.04
CA ILE A 28 18.77 -74.31 72.16
C ILE A 28 17.69 -74.85 71.21
N TRP A 29 16.47 -74.29 71.24
CA TRP A 29 15.39 -74.73 70.36
C TRP A 29 15.74 -74.55 68.88
N TRP A 30 16.39 -73.45 68.51
CA TRP A 30 16.81 -73.19 67.13
C TRP A 30 17.90 -74.17 66.68
N LEU A 31 18.86 -74.50 67.55
CA LEU A 31 19.87 -75.53 67.29
C LEU A 31 19.24 -76.92 67.15
N GLU A 32 18.17 -77.22 67.90
CA GLU A 32 17.42 -78.46 67.77
C GLU A 32 16.56 -78.50 66.49
N ALA A 33 15.94 -77.39 66.11
CA ALA A 33 15.11 -77.26 64.91
C ALA A 33 15.94 -77.27 63.60
N VAL A 34 17.21 -76.81 63.68
CA VAL A 34 18.19 -76.82 62.59
C VAL A 34 19.05 -78.11 62.60
N GLY A 35 19.11 -78.80 63.74
CA GLY A 35 19.73 -80.12 63.92
C GLY A 35 21.24 -80.06 64.20
N ALA A 36 21.63 -80.26 65.45
CA ALA A 36 23.00 -80.67 65.79
C ALA A 36 23.21 -82.13 65.34
N ALA A 37 24.17 -82.34 64.45
CA ALA A 37 24.58 -83.66 63.98
C ALA A 37 24.99 -84.56 65.17
N GLN A 38 24.23 -85.62 65.44
CA GLN A 38 24.69 -86.69 66.31
C GLN A 38 25.89 -87.37 65.64
N THR A 39 27.06 -87.14 66.20
CA THR A 39 28.27 -87.93 65.98
C THR A 39 28.16 -89.17 66.88
N GLY A 40 28.07 -90.34 66.25
CA GLY A 40 28.07 -91.63 66.92
C GLY A 40 28.39 -92.71 65.89
N ASP A 41 29.64 -93.17 65.91
CA ASP A 41 30.02 -94.47 65.34
C ASP A 41 29.24 -95.57 66.08
N GLU A 42 28.59 -96.47 65.34
CA GLU A 42 28.72 -97.94 65.44
C GLU A 42 27.52 -98.68 64.81
N LYS A 43 27.86 -99.44 63.76
CA LYS A 43 27.44 -100.80 63.37
C LYS A 43 26.06 -101.38 63.78
N GLU A 44 25.43 -101.89 62.71
CA GLU A 44 24.74 -103.19 62.54
C GLU A 44 23.34 -103.46 63.11
N ALA A 45 22.62 -104.22 62.27
CA ALA A 45 21.44 -105.05 62.49
C ALA A 45 20.05 -104.40 62.48
N GLY A 46 19.37 -104.58 61.34
CA GLY A 46 18.19 -105.45 61.29
C GLY A 46 16.87 -104.95 61.91
N ALA A 47 15.84 -104.94 61.07
CA ALA A 47 14.41 -104.91 61.35
C ALA A 47 13.75 -103.54 61.60
N GLU A 48 12.99 -103.12 60.58
CA GLU A 48 11.68 -102.47 60.63
C GLU A 48 11.34 -101.67 61.89
N SER A 49 11.61 -100.37 61.81
CA SER A 49 10.78 -99.35 62.45
C SER A 49 10.44 -98.30 61.39
N THR A 50 9.21 -98.36 60.90
CA THR A 50 8.52 -97.34 60.11
C THR A 50 8.50 -96.00 60.84
N ASN A 51 9.53 -95.19 60.62
CA ASN A 51 9.47 -93.74 60.79
C ASN A 51 10.35 -93.14 59.70
N ALA A 52 9.73 -92.81 58.56
CA ALA A 52 10.36 -91.99 57.52
C ALA A 52 10.98 -90.78 58.21
N ARG A 53 12.30 -90.60 58.05
CA ARG A 53 13.07 -89.49 58.62
C ARG A 53 12.27 -88.21 58.40
N ARG A 54 11.78 -87.59 59.48
CA ARG A 54 11.02 -86.34 59.38
C ARG A 54 11.95 -85.31 58.75
N GLU A 55 11.55 -84.83 57.57
CA GLU A 55 12.23 -83.77 56.82
C GLU A 55 12.50 -82.61 57.79
N THR A 56 13.76 -82.22 57.91
CA THR A 56 14.12 -81.07 58.73
C THR A 56 13.49 -79.81 58.12
N PHE A 57 13.23 -78.80 58.93
CA PHE A 57 12.64 -77.56 58.43
C PHE A 57 13.48 -76.92 57.30
N SER A 58 14.80 -77.08 57.38
CA SER A 58 15.72 -76.64 56.32
C SER A 58 15.49 -77.38 55.01
N GLU A 59 15.39 -78.71 55.03
CA GLU A 59 15.15 -79.53 53.82
C GLU A 59 13.81 -79.17 53.16
N HIS A 60 12.76 -78.95 53.96
CA HIS A 60 11.44 -78.55 53.46
C HIS A 60 11.46 -77.19 52.76
N LEU A 61 12.16 -76.21 53.35
CA LEU A 61 12.34 -74.89 52.74
C LEU A 61 13.15 -74.97 51.45
N THR A 62 14.19 -75.81 51.38
CA THR A 62 14.97 -76.01 50.16
C THR A 62 14.11 -76.60 49.05
N ARG A 63 13.26 -77.59 49.35
CA ARG A 63 12.35 -78.19 48.36
C ARG A 63 11.30 -77.21 47.85
N LEU A 64 10.71 -76.39 48.74
CA LEU A 64 9.82 -75.30 48.35
C LEU A 64 10.54 -74.27 47.47
N SER A 65 11.77 -73.90 47.82
CA SER A 65 12.59 -73.02 47.00
C SER A 65 12.87 -73.60 45.62
N HIS A 66 13.14 -74.91 45.53
CA HIS A 66 13.36 -75.58 44.25
C HIS A 66 12.10 -75.59 43.38
N ALA A 67 10.95 -75.96 43.96
CA ALA A 67 9.67 -75.98 43.25
C ALA A 67 9.26 -74.57 42.75
N VAL A 68 9.53 -73.52 43.54
CA VAL A 68 9.32 -72.14 43.09
C VAL A 68 10.28 -71.78 41.95
N SER A 69 11.54 -72.19 42.03
CA SER A 69 12.52 -71.92 40.96
C SER A 69 12.18 -72.65 39.64
N GLU A 70 11.66 -73.88 39.71
CA GLU A 70 11.22 -74.64 38.54
C GLU A 70 9.93 -74.08 37.91
N ALA A 71 9.08 -73.41 38.70
CA ALA A 71 7.85 -72.78 38.22
C ALA A 71 8.07 -71.38 37.61
N GLU A 72 9.21 -70.74 37.90
CA GLU A 72 9.54 -69.38 37.48
C GLU A 72 9.55 -69.19 35.94
N PRO A 73 10.05 -70.12 35.11
CA PRO A 73 9.99 -69.99 33.65
C PRO A 73 8.56 -69.92 33.12
N TYR A 74 7.63 -70.68 33.71
CA TYR A 74 6.22 -70.67 33.32
C TYR A 74 5.53 -69.36 33.73
N ARG A 75 5.89 -68.82 34.90
CA ARG A 75 5.41 -67.52 35.36
C ARG A 75 5.90 -66.40 34.46
N ALA A 76 7.20 -66.40 34.13
CA ALA A 76 7.80 -65.44 33.22
C ALA A 76 7.18 -65.52 31.81
N ALA A 77 6.90 -66.73 31.30
CA ALA A 77 6.22 -66.93 30.03
C ALA A 77 4.77 -66.40 30.05
N ALA A 78 4.01 -66.66 31.13
CA ALA A 78 2.66 -66.15 31.28
C ALA A 78 2.62 -64.61 31.34
N GLU A 79 3.57 -64.00 32.06
CA GLU A 79 3.72 -62.54 32.07
C GLU A 79 4.09 -61.98 30.70
N ALA A 80 5.00 -62.64 29.97
CA ALA A 80 5.38 -62.24 28.62
C ALA A 80 4.19 -62.32 27.64
N LEU A 81 3.37 -63.37 27.73
CA LEU A 81 2.14 -63.50 26.95
C LEU A 81 1.10 -62.43 27.32
N GLY A 82 0.97 -62.10 28.62
CA GLY A 82 0.10 -61.01 29.09
C GLY A 82 0.54 -59.63 28.56
N ARG A 83 1.86 -59.37 28.55
CA ARG A 83 2.44 -58.18 27.92
C ARG A 83 2.20 -58.17 26.40
N ALA A 84 2.44 -59.28 25.72
CA ALA A 84 2.22 -59.41 24.27
C ALA A 84 0.76 -59.19 23.87
N TRP A 85 -0.20 -59.75 24.62
CA TRP A 85 -1.63 -59.54 24.41
C TRP A 85 -2.03 -58.08 24.58
N THR A 86 -1.54 -57.43 25.64
CA THR A 86 -1.82 -56.01 25.91
C THR A 86 -1.24 -55.12 24.82
N SER A 87 0.00 -55.39 24.39
CA SER A 87 0.65 -54.69 23.29
C SER A 87 -0.06 -54.92 21.95
N GLY A 88 -0.51 -56.15 21.68
CA GLY A 88 -1.28 -56.49 20.48
C GLY A 88 -2.63 -55.76 20.40
N ARG A 89 -3.34 -55.62 21.53
CA ARG A 89 -4.57 -54.80 21.58
C ARG A 89 -4.29 -53.34 21.26
N LYS A 90 -3.22 -52.76 21.81
CA LYS A 90 -2.81 -51.38 21.52
C LYS A 90 -2.39 -51.22 20.05
N ALA A 91 -1.60 -52.16 19.51
CA ALA A 91 -1.18 -52.16 18.12
C ALA A 91 -2.37 -52.16 17.15
N ARG A 92 -3.41 -52.98 17.42
CA ARG A 92 -4.62 -52.99 16.61
C ARG A 92 -5.41 -51.68 16.66
N THR A 93 -5.40 -50.98 17.81
CA THR A 93 -6.00 -49.65 17.90
C THR A 93 -5.22 -48.65 17.04
N TYR A 94 -3.88 -48.66 17.12
CA TYR A 94 -3.04 -47.80 16.29
C TYR A 94 -3.16 -48.10 14.80
N GLU A 95 -3.27 -49.37 14.42
CA GLU A 95 -3.48 -49.80 13.04
C GLU A 95 -4.78 -49.24 12.47
N LYS A 96 -5.89 -49.33 13.22
CA LYS A 96 -7.17 -48.72 12.82
C LYS A 96 -7.09 -47.21 12.69
N GLU A 97 -6.41 -46.52 13.61
CA GLU A 97 -6.20 -45.08 13.50
C GLU A 97 -5.33 -44.73 12.28
N GLN A 98 -4.31 -45.53 11.98
CA GLN A 98 -3.44 -45.35 10.83
C GLN A 98 -4.21 -45.55 9.52
N GLU A 99 -5.06 -46.57 9.43
CA GLU A 99 -5.95 -46.82 8.29
C GLU A 99 -6.90 -45.63 8.06
N GLN A 100 -7.50 -45.08 9.12
CA GLN A 100 -8.36 -43.89 9.01
C GLN A 100 -7.58 -42.66 8.53
N ARG A 101 -6.37 -42.43 9.07
CA ARG A 101 -5.51 -41.33 8.64
C ARG A 101 -5.08 -41.48 7.18
N GLN A 102 -4.78 -42.70 6.75
CA GLN A 102 -4.42 -42.99 5.36
C GLN A 102 -5.62 -42.73 4.43
N ALA A 103 -6.82 -43.19 4.79
CA ALA A 103 -8.03 -42.91 4.01
C ALA A 103 -8.28 -41.40 3.88
N ILE A 104 -8.13 -40.62 4.96
CA ILE A 104 -8.23 -39.16 4.91
C ILE A 104 -7.15 -38.56 3.98
N ALA A 105 -5.91 -39.04 4.09
CA ALA A 105 -4.81 -38.58 3.24
C ALA A 105 -5.06 -38.86 1.76
N ASP A 106 -5.63 -40.02 1.42
CA ASP A 106 -5.99 -40.41 0.06
C ASP A 106 -7.13 -39.54 -0.49
N TYR A 107 -8.17 -39.27 0.31
CA TYR A 107 -9.25 -38.34 -0.06
C TYR A 107 -8.77 -36.90 -0.27
N LEU A 108 -7.78 -36.45 0.50
CA LEU A 108 -7.19 -35.11 0.37
C LEU A 108 -6.11 -35.02 -0.72
N ALA A 109 -5.63 -36.15 -1.26
CA ALA A 109 -4.56 -36.17 -2.26
C ALA A 109 -4.87 -35.33 -3.51
N PRO A 110 -6.09 -35.33 -4.08
CA PRO A 110 -6.43 -34.47 -5.21
C PRO A 110 -6.38 -32.97 -4.89
N LEU A 111 -6.62 -32.56 -3.64
CA LEU A 111 -6.54 -31.14 -3.27
C LEU A 111 -5.10 -30.60 -3.31
N LYS A 112 -4.10 -31.48 -3.21
CA LYS A 112 -2.68 -31.09 -3.36
C LYS A 112 -2.36 -30.58 -4.77
N THR A 113 -3.12 -31.00 -5.79
CA THR A 113 -2.92 -30.56 -7.18
C THR A 113 -3.76 -29.33 -7.54
N LEU A 114 -4.72 -28.93 -6.70
CA LEU A 114 -5.59 -27.79 -6.94
C LEU A 114 -4.82 -26.50 -7.18
N GLY A 115 -3.75 -26.25 -6.41
CA GLY A 115 -2.89 -25.07 -6.59
C GLY A 115 -2.29 -25.03 -8.00
N ALA A 116 -1.69 -26.13 -8.45
CA ALA A 116 -1.10 -26.21 -9.79
C ALA A 116 -2.15 -26.10 -10.91
N LEU A 117 -3.34 -26.70 -10.73
CA LEU A 117 -4.44 -26.59 -11.68
C LEU A 117 -4.98 -25.15 -11.77
N SER A 118 -5.12 -24.47 -10.64
CA SER A 118 -5.55 -23.06 -10.60
C SER A 118 -4.52 -22.14 -11.27
N GLU A 119 -3.23 -22.37 -11.06
CA GLU A 119 -2.14 -21.62 -11.71
C GLU A 119 -2.14 -21.84 -13.22
N ALA A 120 -2.28 -23.11 -13.66
CA ALA A 120 -2.38 -23.45 -15.08
C ALA A 120 -3.60 -22.79 -15.74
N GLN A 121 -4.76 -22.83 -15.08
CA GLN A 121 -5.98 -22.20 -15.58
C GLN A 121 -5.84 -20.69 -15.68
N ALA A 122 -5.24 -20.04 -14.67
CA ALA A 122 -4.99 -18.60 -14.69
C ALA A 122 -4.03 -18.20 -15.82
N ARG A 123 -2.95 -18.96 -16.02
CA ARG A 123 -1.99 -18.72 -17.11
C ARG A 123 -2.65 -18.87 -18.48
N LEU A 124 -3.44 -19.93 -18.67
CA LEU A 124 -4.17 -20.15 -19.92
C LEU A 124 -5.18 -19.05 -20.19
N ALA A 125 -5.93 -18.61 -19.17
CA ALA A 125 -6.89 -17.52 -19.30
C ALA A 125 -6.20 -16.19 -19.68
N ILE A 126 -5.09 -15.83 -19.03
CA ILE A 126 -4.35 -14.60 -19.35
C ILE A 126 -3.80 -14.66 -20.79
N HIS A 127 -3.23 -15.81 -21.18
CA HIS A 127 -2.72 -16.00 -22.53
C HIS A 127 -3.85 -15.94 -23.58
N SER A 128 -5.00 -16.58 -23.33
CA SER A 128 -6.12 -16.58 -24.28
C SER A 128 -6.77 -15.20 -24.43
N LEU A 129 -6.79 -14.40 -23.36
CA LEU A 129 -7.33 -13.04 -23.38
C LEU A 129 -6.39 -12.03 -24.02
N SER A 130 -5.13 -12.39 -24.28
CA SER A 130 -4.09 -11.47 -24.74
C SER A 130 -4.50 -10.66 -25.98
N ASP A 131 -5.12 -11.29 -26.97
CA ASP A 131 -5.55 -10.60 -28.19
C ASP A 131 -6.70 -9.61 -27.92
N ASP A 132 -7.69 -10.03 -27.12
CA ASP A 132 -8.82 -9.18 -26.72
C ASP A 132 -8.35 -7.98 -25.89
N ILE A 133 -7.36 -8.18 -25.01
CA ILE A 133 -6.70 -7.10 -24.26
C ILE A 133 -6.10 -6.08 -25.22
N GLY A 134 -5.35 -6.54 -26.23
CA GLY A 134 -4.74 -5.66 -27.22
C GLY A 134 -5.79 -4.85 -28.00
N GLU A 135 -6.89 -5.49 -28.39
CA GLU A 135 -7.98 -4.83 -29.12
C GLU A 135 -8.75 -3.82 -28.26
N ILE A 136 -9.01 -4.12 -26.98
CA ILE A 136 -9.64 -3.16 -26.06
C ILE A 136 -8.67 -1.99 -25.78
N LEU A 137 -7.39 -2.27 -25.57
CA LEU A 137 -6.37 -1.25 -25.30
C LEU A 137 -6.27 -0.24 -26.44
N LYS A 138 -6.22 -0.68 -27.70
CA LYS A 138 -6.20 0.21 -28.89
C LYS A 138 -7.38 1.19 -28.92
N ARG A 139 -8.51 0.82 -28.31
CA ARG A 139 -9.71 1.65 -28.27
C ARG A 139 -9.69 2.66 -27.13
N MET A 140 -9.08 2.30 -26.00
CA MET A 140 -9.01 3.15 -24.79
C MET A 140 -7.79 4.06 -24.75
N HIS A 141 -6.68 3.67 -25.38
CA HIS A 141 -5.41 4.38 -25.35
C HIS A 141 -5.00 4.80 -26.76
N ILE A 142 -4.32 5.94 -26.91
CA ILE A 142 -3.74 6.37 -28.18
C ILE A 142 -2.36 5.71 -28.27
N THR A 143 -2.12 4.89 -29.30
CA THR A 143 -0.82 4.22 -29.44
C THR A 143 0.15 5.16 -30.17
N GLU A 144 1.12 5.71 -29.45
CA GLU A 144 2.12 6.62 -30.06
C GLU A 144 3.47 5.94 -30.29
N SER A 145 4.00 5.20 -29.31
CA SER A 145 5.33 4.57 -29.40
C SER A 145 5.37 3.11 -28.93
N LEU A 146 4.70 2.77 -27.82
CA LEU A 146 4.72 1.42 -27.23
C LEU A 146 3.47 0.60 -27.59
N GLY A 147 3.66 -0.45 -28.39
CA GLY A 147 2.61 -1.42 -28.73
C GLY A 147 2.55 -2.59 -27.74
N PHE A 148 1.33 -3.04 -27.39
CA PHE A 148 1.13 -4.24 -26.58
C PHE A 148 1.46 -5.51 -27.38
N ARG A 149 2.28 -6.41 -26.79
CA ARG A 149 2.73 -7.68 -27.41
C ARG A 149 2.37 -8.92 -26.60
N GLY A 150 1.53 -8.75 -25.58
CA GLY A 150 0.91 -9.84 -24.84
C GLY A 150 1.11 -9.75 -23.34
N ALA A 151 0.37 -10.57 -22.62
CA ALA A 151 0.53 -10.74 -21.17
C ALA A 151 0.70 -12.22 -20.84
N ASN A 152 1.53 -12.52 -19.85
CA ASN A 152 1.74 -13.89 -19.38
C ASN A 152 1.90 -13.93 -17.86
N LEU A 153 1.55 -15.06 -17.24
CA LEU A 153 1.69 -15.30 -15.81
C LEU A 153 2.79 -16.31 -15.54
N GLU A 154 3.91 -15.84 -14.99
CA GLU A 154 5.04 -16.67 -14.59
C GLU A 154 5.08 -16.89 -13.08
N ARG A 155 5.54 -18.07 -12.66
CA ARG A 155 5.52 -18.49 -11.24
C ARG A 155 6.40 -17.63 -10.34
N LYS A 156 7.53 -17.12 -10.84
CA LYS A 156 8.48 -16.28 -10.07
C LYS A 156 8.27 -14.79 -10.31
N ALA A 157 8.00 -14.39 -11.55
CA ALA A 157 7.89 -12.98 -11.94
C ALA A 157 6.46 -12.43 -11.83
N GLY A 158 5.45 -13.28 -11.68
CA GLY A 158 4.05 -12.85 -11.64
C GLY A 158 3.52 -12.50 -13.03
N LEU A 159 2.56 -11.57 -13.09
CA LEU A 159 1.99 -11.09 -14.35
C LEU A 159 3.01 -10.19 -15.07
N GLN A 160 3.53 -10.65 -16.19
CA GLN A 160 4.36 -9.88 -17.10
C GLN A 160 3.50 -9.33 -18.22
N VAL A 161 3.58 -8.02 -18.44
CA VAL A 161 2.99 -7.36 -19.60
C VAL A 161 4.13 -7.05 -20.56
N ARG A 162 4.02 -7.50 -21.81
CA ARG A 162 5.05 -7.30 -22.83
C ARG A 162 4.64 -6.18 -23.78
N GLY A 163 5.58 -5.28 -24.03
CA GLY A 163 5.44 -4.18 -24.97
C GLY A 163 6.53 -4.23 -26.04
N ALA A 164 6.41 -3.39 -27.07
CA ALA A 164 7.39 -3.24 -28.12
C ALA A 164 7.34 -1.85 -28.78
N PHE A 165 8.51 -1.28 -29.03
CA PHE A 165 8.66 -0.06 -29.84
C PHE A 165 8.86 -0.36 -31.34
N ALA A 166 9.25 -1.58 -31.69
CA ALA A 166 9.43 -2.08 -33.07
C ALA A 166 8.95 -3.54 -33.18
N GLU A 167 8.75 -4.06 -34.38
CA GLU A 167 8.12 -5.38 -34.58
C GLU A 167 8.89 -6.57 -33.98
N GLU A 168 10.22 -6.48 -33.90
CA GLU A 168 11.10 -7.61 -33.57
C GLU A 168 11.46 -7.72 -32.08
N PHE A 169 11.19 -6.68 -31.27
CA PHE A 169 11.65 -6.64 -29.88
C PHE A 169 10.50 -6.76 -28.89
N LYS A 170 10.60 -7.69 -27.93
CA LYS A 170 9.67 -7.80 -26.80
C LYS A 170 10.37 -7.40 -25.51
N ILE A 171 9.82 -6.41 -24.82
CA ILE A 171 10.33 -5.93 -23.53
C ILE A 171 9.26 -6.05 -22.47
N ASP A 172 9.65 -6.14 -21.20
CA ASP A 172 8.71 -6.00 -20.10
C ASP A 172 8.22 -4.55 -20.07
N ALA A 173 6.93 -4.36 -20.37
CA ALA A 173 6.31 -3.06 -20.43
C ALA A 173 6.29 -2.37 -19.06
N THR A 174 6.37 -3.10 -17.94
CA THR A 174 6.43 -2.48 -16.60
C THR A 174 7.70 -1.66 -16.39
N LEU A 175 8.73 -1.88 -17.21
CA LEU A 175 10.00 -1.15 -17.14
C LEU A 175 10.00 0.15 -17.96
N VAL A 176 9.12 0.27 -18.95
CA VAL A 176 9.19 1.37 -19.95
C VAL A 176 7.87 2.11 -20.14
N ALA A 177 6.75 1.51 -19.72
CA ALA A 177 5.43 2.10 -19.92
C ALA A 177 5.12 3.08 -18.79
N ASN A 178 4.49 4.20 -19.15
CA ASN A 178 3.97 5.13 -18.18
C ASN A 178 2.77 4.53 -17.41
N THR A 179 2.39 5.19 -16.31
CA THR A 179 1.32 4.68 -15.41
C THR A 179 -0.04 4.60 -16.10
N SER A 180 -0.32 5.55 -16.99
CA SER A 180 -1.57 5.63 -17.76
C SER A 180 -1.73 4.44 -18.70
N TRP A 181 -0.68 4.07 -19.44
CA TRP A 181 -0.65 2.91 -20.32
C TRP A 181 -0.84 1.61 -19.54
N LEU A 182 -0.12 1.42 -18.43
CA LEU A 182 -0.29 0.23 -17.58
C LEU A 182 -1.70 0.14 -17.01
N ARG A 183 -2.30 1.27 -16.61
CA ARG A 183 -3.70 1.30 -16.15
C ARG A 183 -4.66 0.91 -17.27
N ALA A 184 -4.44 1.41 -18.48
CA ALA A 184 -5.25 1.08 -19.63
C ALA A 184 -5.19 -0.43 -19.94
N VAL A 185 -4.00 -1.06 -19.83
CA VAL A 185 -3.87 -2.52 -19.97
C VAL A 185 -4.68 -3.26 -18.90
N LEU A 186 -4.67 -2.80 -17.66
CA LEU A 186 -5.44 -3.43 -16.58
C LEU A 186 -6.95 -3.32 -16.80
N TRP A 187 -7.45 -2.17 -17.27
CA TRP A 187 -8.84 -2.02 -17.65
C TRP A 187 -9.20 -2.91 -18.85
N ALA A 188 -8.30 -3.01 -19.83
CA ALA A 188 -8.49 -3.85 -21.00
C ALA A 188 -8.60 -5.33 -20.60
N PHE A 189 -7.76 -5.76 -19.65
CA PHE A 189 -7.85 -7.08 -19.05
C PHE A 189 -9.20 -7.34 -18.36
N LEU A 190 -9.67 -6.40 -17.53
CA LEU A 190 -10.95 -6.56 -16.85
C LEU A 190 -12.12 -6.71 -17.84
N PHE A 191 -12.11 -5.91 -18.92
CA PHE A 191 -13.15 -5.95 -19.94
C PHE A 191 -13.05 -7.20 -20.82
N ALA A 192 -11.83 -7.64 -21.17
CA ALA A 192 -11.61 -8.91 -21.87
C ALA A 192 -12.13 -10.08 -21.04
N LEU A 193 -11.83 -10.09 -19.74
CA LEU A 193 -12.31 -11.11 -18.81
C LEU A 193 -13.84 -11.15 -18.73
N ARG A 194 -14.50 -9.99 -18.67
CA ARG A 194 -15.97 -9.92 -18.72
C ARG A 194 -16.51 -10.46 -20.04
N GLN A 195 -15.95 -10.05 -21.18
CA GLN A 195 -16.38 -10.51 -22.50
C GLN A 195 -16.29 -12.03 -22.64
N GLU A 196 -15.18 -12.62 -22.19
CA GLU A 196 -15.00 -14.07 -22.21
C GLU A 196 -15.96 -14.77 -21.22
N ALA A 197 -16.18 -14.22 -20.02
CA ALA A 197 -17.11 -14.80 -19.05
C ALA A 197 -18.55 -14.80 -19.58
N VAL A 198 -18.99 -13.70 -20.21
CA VAL A 198 -20.29 -13.59 -20.88
C VAL A 198 -20.42 -14.65 -21.98
N LYS A 199 -19.37 -14.81 -22.80
CA LYS A 199 -19.33 -15.76 -23.91
C LYS A 199 -19.40 -17.21 -23.42
N GLN A 200 -18.68 -17.55 -22.34
CA GLN A 200 -18.66 -18.90 -21.78
C GLN A 200 -19.97 -19.28 -21.08
N LEU A 201 -20.57 -18.34 -20.34
CA LEU A 201 -21.77 -18.61 -19.52
C LEU A 201 -23.08 -18.37 -20.28
N GLY A 202 -23.04 -17.67 -21.42
CA GLY A 202 -24.23 -17.32 -22.19
C GLY A 202 -25.15 -16.29 -21.50
N CYS A 203 -24.73 -15.76 -20.35
CA CYS A 203 -25.37 -14.70 -19.59
C CYS A 203 -24.29 -13.78 -19.02
N ASP A 204 -24.66 -12.58 -18.55
CA ASP A 204 -23.70 -11.69 -17.92
C ASP A 204 -23.55 -11.99 -16.42
N PRO A 205 -22.42 -12.57 -15.96
CA PRO A 205 -22.17 -12.75 -14.54
C PRO A 205 -21.84 -11.44 -13.82
N LEU A 206 -21.51 -10.37 -14.56
CA LEU A 206 -21.10 -9.06 -14.03
C LEU A 206 -21.98 -7.92 -14.59
N PRO A 207 -23.31 -7.96 -14.33
CA PRO A 207 -24.26 -7.00 -14.92
C PRO A 207 -24.19 -5.61 -14.29
N LEU A 208 -23.53 -5.44 -13.14
CA LEU A 208 -23.35 -4.16 -12.45
C LEU A 208 -21.87 -3.85 -12.26
N LEU A 209 -21.44 -2.69 -12.76
CA LEU A 209 -20.09 -2.17 -12.61
C LEU A 209 -20.15 -0.90 -11.77
N VAL A 210 -19.47 -0.89 -10.63
CA VAL A 210 -19.30 0.29 -9.78
C VAL A 210 -17.88 0.79 -9.97
N LEU A 211 -17.75 1.99 -10.54
CA LEU A 211 -16.48 2.61 -10.89
C LEU A 211 -16.26 3.82 -9.98
N ASP A 212 -15.24 3.76 -9.13
CA ASP A 212 -14.86 4.83 -8.20
C ASP A 212 -13.56 5.49 -8.69
N ASP A 213 -13.67 6.75 -9.12
CA ASP A 213 -12.61 7.53 -9.79
C ASP A 213 -11.79 6.74 -10.83
N PRO A 214 -12.45 6.08 -11.81
CA PRO A 214 -11.76 5.22 -12.76
C PRO A 214 -10.72 5.95 -13.64
N GLN A 215 -10.84 7.27 -13.78
CA GLN A 215 -10.01 8.15 -14.60
C GLN A 215 -8.73 8.65 -13.91
N ALA A 216 -8.56 8.45 -12.60
CA ALA A 216 -7.57 9.16 -11.78
C ALA A 216 -6.11 9.04 -12.27
N THR A 217 -5.76 7.95 -12.95
CA THR A 217 -4.39 7.70 -13.44
C THR A 217 -4.25 7.78 -14.96
N PHE A 218 -5.28 8.26 -15.66
CA PHE A 218 -5.23 8.49 -17.10
C PHE A 218 -4.78 9.93 -17.40
N ASP A 219 -3.86 10.04 -18.35
CA ASP A 219 -3.48 11.34 -18.93
C ASP A 219 -4.70 12.00 -19.59
N ALA A 220 -4.70 13.33 -19.65
CA ALA A 220 -5.82 14.11 -20.15
C ALA A 220 -6.28 13.67 -21.56
N GLU A 221 -5.34 13.30 -22.43
CA GLU A 221 -5.58 12.87 -23.80
C GLU A 221 -6.32 11.53 -23.90
N HIS A 222 -6.13 10.66 -22.91
CA HIS A 222 -6.72 9.32 -22.87
C HIS A 222 -8.09 9.28 -22.16
N ARG A 223 -8.40 10.24 -21.29
CA ARG A 223 -9.66 10.29 -20.54
C ARG A 223 -10.90 10.26 -21.43
N HIS A 224 -10.83 10.90 -22.61
CA HIS A 224 -11.94 10.91 -23.56
C HIS A 224 -12.20 9.52 -24.17
N ARG A 225 -11.15 8.80 -24.60
CA ARG A 225 -11.29 7.43 -25.11
C ARG A 225 -11.76 6.46 -24.03
N TRP A 226 -11.31 6.66 -22.79
CA TRP A 226 -11.80 5.92 -21.65
C TRP A 226 -13.31 6.13 -21.40
N ALA A 227 -13.80 7.39 -21.43
CA ALA A 227 -15.22 7.70 -21.31
C ALA A 227 -16.08 6.98 -22.35
N ARG A 228 -15.58 6.86 -23.60
CA ARG A 228 -16.26 6.11 -24.68
C ARG A 228 -16.40 4.62 -24.40
N GLU A 229 -15.44 4.02 -23.71
CA GLU A 229 -15.54 2.59 -23.38
C GLU A 229 -16.62 2.34 -22.32
N ILE A 230 -16.84 3.28 -21.39
CA ILE A 230 -17.96 3.22 -20.44
C ILE A 230 -19.31 3.18 -21.19
N ILE A 231 -19.46 3.99 -22.23
CA ILE A 231 -20.68 4.00 -23.07
C ILE A 231 -20.88 2.67 -23.78
N ARG A 232 -19.80 2.06 -24.28
CA ARG A 232 -19.89 0.75 -24.93
C ARG A 232 -20.40 -0.32 -23.98
N LEU A 233 -19.99 -0.30 -22.71
CA LEU A 233 -20.49 -1.25 -21.71
C LEU A 233 -22.00 -1.11 -21.50
N GLN A 234 -22.51 0.12 -21.47
CA GLN A 234 -23.95 0.39 -21.34
C GLN A 234 -24.74 -0.03 -22.58
N LYS A 235 -24.17 0.14 -23.78
CA LYS A 235 -24.83 -0.16 -25.07
C LYS A 235 -24.59 -1.57 -25.59
N ALA A 236 -23.71 -2.35 -24.97
CA ALA A 236 -23.41 -3.73 -25.36
C ALA A 236 -24.61 -4.65 -25.13
N GLU A 237 -24.61 -5.80 -25.79
CA GLU A 237 -25.52 -6.91 -25.48
C GLU A 237 -24.69 -8.10 -24.97
N PRO A 238 -24.88 -8.55 -23.72
CA PRO A 238 -25.72 -7.98 -22.66
C PRO A 238 -25.15 -6.66 -22.10
N SER A 239 -26.06 -5.73 -21.78
CA SER A 239 -25.70 -4.40 -21.26
C SER A 239 -25.29 -4.47 -19.80
N ALA A 240 -24.27 -3.68 -19.44
CA ALA A 240 -23.88 -3.47 -18.05
C ALA A 240 -24.57 -2.23 -17.48
N GLN A 241 -25.13 -2.35 -16.28
CA GLN A 241 -25.48 -1.20 -15.45
C GLN A 241 -24.18 -0.61 -14.88
N VAL A 242 -23.95 0.68 -15.12
CA VAL A 242 -22.76 1.38 -14.61
C VAL A 242 -23.15 2.40 -13.54
N VAL A 243 -22.48 2.34 -12.39
CA VAL A 243 -22.51 3.38 -11.36
C VAL A 243 -21.14 4.03 -11.34
N LEU A 244 -21.05 5.25 -11.84
CA LEU A 244 -19.83 6.05 -11.87
C LEU A 244 -19.84 7.04 -10.70
N VAL A 245 -18.80 6.97 -9.87
CA VAL A 245 -18.51 7.94 -8.81
C VAL A 245 -17.20 8.61 -9.15
N THR A 246 -17.19 9.93 -9.21
CA THR A 246 -16.00 10.71 -9.52
C THR A 246 -16.08 12.11 -8.93
N HIS A 247 -14.92 12.65 -8.56
CA HIS A 247 -14.79 14.06 -8.18
C HIS A 247 -14.34 14.96 -9.35
N ASP A 248 -13.99 14.39 -10.51
CA ASP A 248 -13.51 15.10 -11.70
C ASP A 248 -14.68 15.58 -12.56
N GLU A 249 -15.03 16.86 -12.44
CA GLU A 249 -16.13 17.48 -13.19
C GLU A 249 -15.90 17.44 -14.71
N ILE A 250 -14.64 17.56 -15.16
CA ILE A 250 -14.29 17.50 -16.59
C ILE A 250 -14.57 16.10 -17.12
N PHE A 251 -14.19 15.06 -16.37
CA PHE A 251 -14.46 13.69 -16.77
C PHE A 251 -15.98 13.40 -16.84
N VAL A 252 -16.77 13.94 -15.91
CA VAL A 252 -18.24 13.86 -15.99
C VAL A 252 -18.76 14.51 -17.26
N GLU A 253 -18.25 15.69 -17.64
CA GLU A 253 -18.63 16.36 -18.88
C GLU A 253 -18.30 15.52 -20.12
N LEU A 254 -17.11 14.94 -20.20
CA LEU A 254 -16.71 14.05 -21.31
C LEU A 254 -17.67 12.86 -21.45
N VAL A 255 -18.02 12.23 -20.33
CA VAL A 255 -18.97 11.11 -20.26
C VAL A 255 -20.38 11.53 -20.74
N LEU A 256 -20.82 12.74 -20.39
CA LEU A 256 -22.11 13.29 -20.82
C LEU A 256 -22.11 13.68 -22.31
N VAL A 257 -21.04 14.28 -22.82
CA VAL A 257 -20.92 14.69 -24.23
C VAL A 257 -21.03 13.49 -25.17
N ASP A 258 -20.39 12.37 -24.83
CA ASP A 258 -20.44 11.16 -25.66
C ASP A 258 -21.77 10.36 -25.47
N GLY A 259 -22.67 10.84 -24.61
CA GLY A 259 -24.06 10.38 -24.54
C GLY A 259 -24.30 9.18 -23.63
N VAL A 260 -23.63 9.11 -22.46
CA VAL A 260 -24.09 8.21 -21.38
C VAL A 260 -25.48 8.64 -20.91
N GLU A 261 -26.39 7.68 -20.84
CA GLU A 261 -27.72 7.90 -20.27
C GLU A 261 -27.73 7.47 -18.80
N GLY A 262 -28.13 8.36 -17.88
CA GLY A 262 -28.09 8.01 -16.46
C GLY A 262 -28.65 9.07 -15.54
N ARG A 263 -28.87 8.69 -14.28
CA ARG A 263 -29.25 9.63 -13.23
C ARG A 263 -27.99 10.21 -12.60
N GLN A 264 -27.92 11.53 -12.51
CA GLN A 264 -26.86 12.21 -11.77
C GLN A 264 -27.34 12.55 -10.35
N GLY A 265 -26.47 12.30 -9.38
CA GLY A 265 -26.66 12.71 -7.99
C GLY A 265 -25.41 13.35 -7.41
N ILE A 266 -25.59 14.26 -6.46
CA ILE A 266 -24.50 14.80 -5.64
C ILE A 266 -24.46 13.98 -4.36
N ILE A 267 -23.29 13.40 -4.06
CA ILE A 267 -23.04 12.67 -2.82
C ILE A 267 -22.54 13.66 -1.77
N VAL A 268 -23.16 13.66 -0.59
CA VAL A 268 -22.79 14.50 0.54
C VAL A 268 -22.40 13.59 1.71
N SER A 269 -21.24 13.87 2.30
CA SER A 269 -20.68 13.06 3.39
C SER A 269 -21.59 13.01 4.61
N ALA A 270 -21.58 11.86 5.29
CA ALA A 270 -22.25 11.71 6.57
C ALA A 270 -21.52 12.55 7.62
N GLY A 271 -22.17 13.61 8.11
CA GLY A 271 -21.68 14.37 9.27
C GLY A 271 -22.45 14.02 10.54
N HIS A 272 -21.95 14.48 11.70
CA HIS A 272 -22.57 14.29 13.02
C HIS A 272 -24.07 14.67 13.08
N GLU A 273 -24.54 15.56 12.20
CA GLU A 273 -25.92 16.04 12.20
C GLU A 273 -26.84 15.24 11.26
N LEU A 274 -26.36 14.81 10.08
CA LEU A 274 -27.15 13.96 9.17
C LEU A 274 -27.17 12.50 9.66
N LYS A 275 -26.08 12.01 10.25
CA LYS A 275 -25.85 10.59 10.62
C LYS A 275 -25.86 9.60 9.43
N HIS A 276 -26.18 10.05 8.21
CA HIS A 276 -26.19 9.24 6.98
C HIS A 276 -25.62 10.03 5.80
N ILE A 277 -25.19 9.30 4.75
CA ILE A 277 -24.75 9.87 3.48
C ILE A 277 -25.98 10.39 2.73
N GLY A 278 -25.96 11.65 2.32
CA GLY A 278 -27.02 12.25 1.51
C GLY A 278 -26.75 12.06 0.03
N ILE A 279 -27.74 11.58 -0.73
CA ILE A 279 -27.68 11.54 -2.20
C ILE A 279 -28.77 12.47 -2.73
N PHE A 280 -28.36 13.58 -3.30
CA PHE A 280 -29.27 14.56 -3.89
C PHE A 280 -29.36 14.33 -5.40
N GLU A 281 -30.51 13.87 -5.86
CA GLU A 281 -30.73 13.63 -7.28
C GLU A 281 -30.83 14.94 -8.07
N GLY A 282 -29.76 15.31 -8.76
CA GLY A 282 -29.65 16.58 -9.49
C GLY A 282 -30.63 16.68 -10.66
N ALA A 283 -30.93 15.56 -11.32
CA ALA A 283 -31.86 15.49 -12.46
C ALA A 283 -33.36 15.51 -12.07
N SER A 284 -33.68 15.54 -10.77
CA SER A 284 -35.07 15.49 -10.30
C SER A 284 -35.87 16.73 -10.73
N LEU A 285 -35.26 17.91 -10.68
CA LEU A 285 -35.89 19.15 -11.12
C LEU A 285 -36.13 19.17 -12.63
N ASP A 286 -35.17 18.69 -13.43
CA ASP A 286 -35.33 18.62 -14.90
C ASP A 286 -36.54 17.77 -15.31
N ARG A 287 -36.73 16.61 -14.66
CA ARG A 287 -37.88 15.76 -14.93
C ARG A 287 -39.19 16.37 -14.46
N LYS A 288 -39.19 17.03 -13.30
CA LYS A 288 -40.38 17.76 -12.83
C LYS A 288 -40.73 18.89 -13.80
N TRP A 289 -39.75 19.61 -14.33
CA TRP A 289 -39.98 20.64 -15.33
C TRP A 289 -40.54 20.07 -16.64
N ALA A 290 -39.95 18.99 -17.15
CA ALA A 290 -40.45 18.32 -18.35
C ALA A 290 -41.90 17.88 -18.17
N ARG A 291 -42.22 17.27 -17.02
CA ARG A 291 -43.59 16.90 -16.64
C ARG A 291 -44.52 18.10 -16.57
N THR A 292 -44.09 19.21 -15.95
CA THR A 292 -44.87 20.46 -15.87
C THR A 292 -45.17 21.03 -17.25
N LYS A 293 -44.22 20.97 -18.18
CA LYS A 293 -44.43 21.36 -19.58
C LYS A 293 -45.40 20.44 -20.31
N THR A 294 -45.34 19.14 -20.07
CA THR A 294 -46.26 18.16 -20.67
C THR A 294 -47.68 18.30 -20.16
N GLU A 295 -47.85 18.42 -18.83
CA GLU A 295 -49.18 18.53 -18.21
C GLU A 295 -49.80 19.92 -18.42
N ASN A 296 -48.98 20.98 -18.42
CA ASN A 296 -49.38 22.37 -18.65
C ASN A 296 -50.58 22.83 -17.81
N THR A 297 -50.68 22.38 -16.56
CA THR A 297 -51.73 22.77 -15.61
C THR A 297 -51.19 23.70 -14.53
N PRO A 298 -52.03 24.56 -13.91
CA PRO A 298 -51.62 25.36 -12.76
C PRO A 298 -51.07 24.53 -11.60
N GLY A 299 -51.66 23.34 -11.35
CA GLY A 299 -51.17 22.41 -10.33
C GLY A 299 -49.75 21.91 -10.60
N ALA A 300 -49.45 21.54 -11.84
CA ALA A 300 -48.10 21.13 -12.23
C ALA A 300 -47.07 22.27 -12.11
N GLY A 301 -47.48 23.51 -12.38
CA GLY A 301 -46.66 24.71 -12.16
C GLY A 301 -46.36 24.94 -10.67
N GLN A 302 -47.38 24.84 -9.82
CA GLN A 302 -47.24 24.96 -8.36
C GLN A 302 -46.30 23.90 -7.78
N ASP A 303 -46.44 22.65 -8.22
CA ASP A 303 -45.60 21.54 -7.76
C ASP A 303 -44.14 21.72 -8.19
N TYR A 304 -43.90 22.27 -9.38
CA TYR A 304 -42.56 22.61 -9.83
C TYR A 304 -41.91 23.69 -8.97
N ILE A 305 -42.60 24.82 -8.77
CA ILE A 305 -42.11 25.93 -7.96
C ILE A 305 -41.79 25.46 -6.54
N GLY A 306 -42.68 24.65 -5.94
CA GLY A 306 -42.45 24.04 -4.64
C GLY A 306 -41.22 23.13 -4.60
N ALA A 307 -40.98 22.35 -5.65
CA ALA A 307 -39.82 21.49 -5.76
C ALA A 307 -38.50 22.28 -5.87
N VAL A 308 -38.45 23.33 -6.69
CA VAL A 308 -37.27 24.20 -6.82
C VAL A 308 -36.95 24.85 -5.48
N ARG A 309 -37.97 25.38 -4.78
CA ARG A 309 -37.79 25.96 -3.44
C ARG A 309 -37.17 24.95 -2.46
N ILE A 310 -37.76 23.75 -2.34
CA ILE A 310 -37.27 22.72 -1.42
C ILE A 310 -35.81 22.36 -1.73
N TYR A 311 -35.48 22.26 -3.02
CA TYR A 311 -34.12 21.97 -3.47
C TYR A 311 -33.13 23.07 -3.08
N VAL A 312 -33.45 24.34 -3.36
CA VAL A 312 -32.63 25.50 -3.01
C VAL A 312 -32.44 25.62 -1.50
N GLU A 313 -33.52 25.53 -0.71
CA GLU A 313 -33.46 25.57 0.76
C GLU A 313 -32.61 24.43 1.31
N GLY A 314 -32.73 23.22 0.75
CA GLY A 314 -31.89 22.07 1.13
C GLY A 314 -30.40 22.34 0.92
N LEU A 315 -30.01 22.86 -0.24
CA LEU A 315 -28.61 23.18 -0.51
C LEU A 315 -28.08 24.32 0.39
N LEU A 316 -28.88 25.37 0.61
CA LEU A 316 -28.50 26.48 1.48
C LEU A 316 -28.31 26.04 2.93
N ARG A 317 -29.18 25.16 3.45
CA ARG A 317 -29.02 24.58 4.80
C ARG A 317 -27.74 23.77 4.93
N MET A 318 -27.42 22.96 3.91
CA MET A 318 -26.17 22.22 3.89
C MET A 318 -24.95 23.13 3.88
N MET A 319 -24.99 24.23 3.12
CA MET A 319 -23.89 25.19 3.04
C MET A 319 -23.69 25.96 4.36
N LEU A 320 -24.77 26.34 5.04
CA LEU A 320 -24.75 27.13 6.28
C LEU A 320 -24.68 26.26 7.54
N ARG A 321 -24.46 24.96 7.37
CA ARG A 321 -24.41 23.99 8.44
C ARG A 321 -23.34 24.37 9.47
N GLY A 322 -23.70 24.36 10.75
CA GLY A 322 -22.80 24.71 11.86
C GLY A 322 -22.65 26.21 12.15
N HIS A 323 -23.25 27.10 11.34
CA HIS A 323 -23.20 28.56 11.59
C HIS A 323 -24.34 29.08 12.48
N ALA A 324 -25.42 28.34 12.65
CA ALA A 324 -26.46 28.62 13.63
C ALA A 324 -27.28 27.35 13.97
N ALA A 325 -27.84 27.30 15.18
CA ALA A 325 -28.55 26.13 15.71
C ALA A 325 -29.89 25.85 14.99
N ASP A 326 -30.50 26.90 14.45
CA ASP A 326 -31.78 26.88 13.74
C ASP A 326 -31.68 26.37 12.29
N VAL A 327 -30.49 26.37 11.69
CA VAL A 327 -30.23 25.84 10.33
C VAL A 327 -30.69 24.38 10.18
N ASN A 328 -30.60 23.60 11.26
CA ASN A 328 -30.88 22.16 11.28
C ASN A 328 -32.30 21.79 11.72
N TRP A 329 -33.15 22.75 12.07
CA TRP A 329 -34.52 22.43 12.45
C TRP A 329 -35.35 22.07 11.21
N ALA A 330 -35.35 20.77 10.90
CA ALA A 330 -36.13 20.17 9.81
C ALA A 330 -37.64 20.42 9.95
N THR A 331 -38.12 20.64 11.18
CA THR A 331 -39.54 20.83 11.48
C THR A 331 -39.99 22.28 11.36
N HIS A 332 -39.20 23.29 11.75
CA HIS A 332 -39.59 24.72 11.66
C HIS A 332 -38.39 25.64 11.32
N GLY A 333 -38.45 26.38 10.20
CA GLY A 333 -37.99 27.78 10.21
C GLY A 333 -36.84 28.22 9.29
N PHE A 334 -35.88 27.38 8.88
CA PHE A 334 -34.77 27.88 8.05
C PHE A 334 -35.12 27.96 6.56
N VAL A 335 -35.80 29.05 6.20
CA VAL A 335 -36.26 29.37 4.84
C VAL A 335 -35.24 30.20 4.07
N MET A 336 -35.43 30.35 2.76
CA MET A 336 -34.49 31.09 1.89
C MET A 336 -34.15 32.50 2.41
N GLY A 337 -35.13 33.24 2.95
CA GLY A 337 -34.90 34.57 3.52
C GLY A 337 -33.93 34.56 4.70
N ALA A 338 -34.08 33.61 5.63
CA ALA A 338 -33.17 33.46 6.77
C ALA A 338 -31.76 33.05 6.31
N ALA A 339 -31.67 32.15 5.33
CA ALA A 339 -30.40 31.77 4.72
C ALA A 339 -29.67 32.96 4.08
N ARG A 340 -30.40 33.80 3.35
CA ARG A 340 -29.85 35.02 2.72
C ARG A 340 -29.29 35.99 3.75
N GLU A 341 -30.06 36.31 4.80
CA GLU A 341 -29.58 37.24 5.82
C GLU A 341 -28.38 36.67 6.58
N LYS A 342 -28.34 35.36 6.82
CA LYS A 342 -27.17 34.73 7.45
C LYS A 342 -25.91 34.84 6.59
N ILE A 343 -26.01 34.63 5.27
CA ILE A 343 -24.86 34.83 4.36
C ILE A 343 -24.40 36.28 4.36
N ARG A 344 -25.35 37.25 4.39
CA ARG A 344 -25.01 38.69 4.48
C ARG A 344 -24.29 39.02 5.78
N GLU A 345 -24.74 38.47 6.90
CA GLU A 345 -24.11 38.63 8.22
C GLU A 345 -22.66 38.12 8.19
N LEU A 346 -22.44 36.89 7.69
CA LEU A 346 -21.11 36.28 7.63
C LEU A 346 -20.16 37.05 6.69
N HIS A 347 -20.66 37.52 5.54
CA HIS A 347 -19.88 38.35 4.62
C HIS A 347 -19.55 39.72 5.23
N ALA A 348 -20.50 40.37 5.90
CA ALA A 348 -20.28 41.67 6.55
C ALA A 348 -19.25 41.58 7.69
N ALA A 349 -19.23 40.45 8.40
CA ALA A 349 -18.24 40.14 9.42
C ALA A 349 -16.85 39.80 8.87
N LYS A 350 -16.69 39.74 7.53
CA LYS A 350 -15.44 39.36 6.84
C LYS A 350 -14.88 38.01 7.31
N LEU A 351 -15.77 37.06 7.61
CA LEU A 351 -15.38 35.72 8.02
C LEU A 351 -15.10 34.86 6.78
N ALA A 352 -13.92 34.28 6.67
CA ALA A 352 -13.63 33.32 5.60
C ALA A 352 -14.54 32.07 5.73
N PRO A 353 -15.02 31.51 4.61
CA PRO A 353 -14.83 31.93 3.21
C PRO A 353 -15.88 32.96 2.74
N TRP A 354 -16.78 33.38 3.62
CA TRP A 354 -17.97 34.18 3.32
C TRP A 354 -17.65 35.62 2.88
N ASP A 355 -16.43 36.07 3.10
CA ASP A 355 -15.88 37.35 2.65
C ASP A 355 -15.65 37.43 1.12
N LYS A 356 -15.66 36.28 0.43
CA LYS A 356 -15.46 36.20 -1.02
C LYS A 356 -16.65 36.75 -1.82
N ALA A 357 -16.36 37.31 -3.00
CA ALA A 357 -17.33 38.01 -3.84
C ALA A 357 -18.48 37.11 -4.34
N GLU A 358 -18.26 35.80 -4.44
CA GLU A 358 -19.24 34.80 -4.83
C GLU A 358 -20.43 34.74 -3.86
N PHE A 359 -20.21 34.96 -2.56
CA PHE A 359 -21.29 35.00 -1.57
C PHE A 359 -22.12 36.27 -1.71
N LYS A 360 -21.50 37.42 -2.01
CA LYS A 360 -22.23 38.64 -2.36
C LYS A 360 -23.09 38.43 -3.60
N ARG A 361 -22.55 37.80 -4.65
CA ARG A 361 -23.29 37.43 -5.86
C ARG A 361 -24.48 36.50 -5.55
N LEU A 362 -24.27 35.47 -4.73
CA LEU A 362 -25.35 34.56 -4.32
C LEU A 362 -26.46 35.31 -3.59
N THR A 363 -26.13 36.20 -2.65
CA THR A 363 -27.15 36.99 -1.94
C THR A 363 -27.93 37.93 -2.86
N GLY A 364 -27.30 38.43 -3.93
CA GLY A 364 -27.97 39.19 -4.99
C GLY A 364 -28.99 38.34 -5.76
N GLN A 365 -28.66 37.09 -6.07
CA GLN A 365 -29.59 36.17 -6.75
C GLN A 365 -30.68 35.57 -5.86
N LEU A 366 -30.58 35.78 -4.55
CA LEU A 366 -31.58 35.43 -3.55
C LEU A 366 -32.43 36.64 -3.11
N ASP A 367 -32.27 37.80 -3.73
CA ASP A 367 -32.93 39.03 -3.28
C ASP A 367 -34.46 38.96 -3.40
N SER A 368 -35.16 39.48 -2.39
CA SER A 368 -36.63 39.50 -2.34
C SER A 368 -37.26 40.38 -3.43
N GLY A 369 -36.49 41.25 -4.09
CA GLY A 369 -36.94 42.04 -5.23
C GLY A 369 -37.22 41.20 -6.48
N ILE A 370 -36.62 40.00 -6.60
CA ILE A 370 -36.71 39.15 -7.78
C ILE A 370 -38.05 38.41 -7.81
N SER A 371 -38.80 38.53 -8.92
CA SER A 371 -40.12 37.90 -9.07
C SER A 371 -40.10 36.38 -8.85
N ALA A 372 -39.08 35.68 -9.38
CA ALA A 372 -38.90 34.24 -9.17
C ALA A 372 -38.79 33.88 -7.67
N LEU A 373 -38.09 34.69 -6.87
CA LEU A 373 -37.94 34.46 -5.43
C LEU A 373 -39.27 34.68 -4.71
N LYS A 374 -40.02 35.73 -5.08
CA LYS A 374 -41.37 35.98 -4.55
C LYS A 374 -42.30 34.79 -4.82
N TYR A 375 -42.29 34.23 -6.03
CA TYR A 375 -43.12 33.07 -6.36
C TYR A 375 -42.73 31.82 -5.56
N MET A 376 -41.42 31.57 -5.39
CA MET A 376 -40.94 30.47 -4.56
C MET A 376 -41.37 30.65 -3.08
N GLU A 377 -41.22 31.85 -2.51
CA GLU A 377 -41.67 32.14 -1.14
C GLU A 377 -43.21 32.02 -0.99
N MET A 378 -43.98 32.49 -1.98
CA MET A 378 -45.43 32.36 -2.01
C MET A 378 -45.92 30.90 -2.04
N ALA A 379 -45.13 29.99 -2.59
CA ALA A 379 -45.49 28.57 -2.65
C ALA A 379 -45.61 27.89 -1.26
N HIS A 380 -45.06 28.52 -0.21
CA HIS A 380 -45.15 28.07 1.17
C HIS A 380 -46.38 28.60 1.93
N HIS A 381 -47.05 29.62 1.40
CA HIS A 381 -48.13 30.35 2.07
C HIS A 381 -49.49 30.09 1.41
N SER A 382 -50.56 30.61 2.01
CA SER A 382 -51.94 30.55 1.47
C SER A 382 -52.10 31.13 0.06
N GLY A 383 -51.09 31.85 -0.44
CA GLY A 383 -51.02 32.38 -1.81
C GLY A 383 -50.66 31.36 -2.90
N ARG A 384 -50.40 30.09 -2.57
CA ARG A 384 -50.07 29.03 -3.56
C ARG A 384 -51.11 28.90 -4.68
N VAL A 385 -52.38 29.17 -4.39
CA VAL A 385 -53.50 29.09 -5.35
C VAL A 385 -53.35 30.09 -6.51
N ASN A 386 -52.59 31.17 -6.32
CA ASN A 386 -52.37 32.21 -7.32
C ASN A 386 -51.16 31.93 -8.23
N LEU A 387 -50.47 30.80 -8.06
CA LEU A 387 -49.32 30.42 -8.90
C LEU A 387 -49.78 29.51 -10.03
N GLY A 388 -49.27 29.74 -11.24
CA GLY A 388 -49.53 28.94 -12.43
C GLY A 388 -48.28 28.69 -13.26
N ILE A 389 -48.49 28.42 -14.56
CA ILE A 389 -47.41 28.06 -15.49
C ILE A 389 -46.49 29.25 -15.79
N GLY A 390 -47.01 30.47 -15.91
CA GLY A 390 -46.19 31.65 -16.20
C GLY A 390 -45.20 31.97 -15.07
N GLU A 391 -45.63 31.82 -13.82
CA GLU A 391 -44.74 31.95 -12.65
C GLU A 391 -43.69 30.83 -12.65
N ALA A 392 -44.07 29.60 -13.02
CA ALA A 392 -43.16 28.46 -13.08
C ALA A 392 -42.07 28.65 -14.17
N GLU A 393 -42.41 29.22 -15.32
CA GLU A 393 -41.44 29.60 -16.37
C GLU A 393 -40.46 30.68 -15.89
N THR A 394 -40.95 31.65 -15.12
CA THR A 394 -40.11 32.69 -14.52
C THR A 394 -39.13 32.10 -13.50
N VAL A 395 -39.62 31.20 -12.65
CA VAL A 395 -38.78 30.47 -11.67
C VAL A 395 -37.74 29.60 -12.38
N GLU A 396 -38.13 28.88 -13.42
CA GLU A 396 -37.21 28.02 -14.18
C GLU A 396 -36.08 28.82 -14.85
N MET A 397 -36.43 29.94 -15.49
CA MET A 397 -35.44 30.79 -16.15
C MET A 397 -34.41 31.33 -15.16
N HIS A 398 -34.87 31.81 -14.00
CA HIS A 398 -34.00 32.30 -12.92
C HIS A 398 -33.15 31.18 -12.33
N TRP A 399 -33.76 30.03 -12.05
CA TRP A 399 -33.07 28.85 -11.52
C TRP A 399 -31.89 28.45 -12.39
N ARG A 400 -32.12 28.23 -13.70
CA ARG A 400 -31.07 27.74 -14.61
C ARG A 400 -29.98 28.76 -14.90
N LYS A 401 -30.35 30.03 -15.16
CA LYS A 401 -29.40 31.03 -15.65
C LYS A 401 -28.62 31.71 -14.53
N GLU A 402 -29.27 31.95 -13.39
CA GLU A 402 -28.73 32.84 -12.36
C GLU A 402 -28.44 32.11 -11.05
N LEU A 403 -29.46 31.48 -10.47
CA LEU A 403 -29.39 30.96 -9.10
C LEU A 403 -28.54 29.68 -9.00
N ALA A 404 -28.77 28.67 -9.84
CA ALA A 404 -28.02 27.41 -9.77
C ALA A 404 -26.50 27.61 -9.98
N PRO A 405 -26.03 28.41 -10.96
CA PRO A 405 -24.60 28.68 -11.12
C PRO A 405 -24.00 29.47 -9.94
N ALA A 406 -24.72 30.43 -9.38
CA ALA A 406 -24.25 31.19 -8.21
C ALA A 406 -24.12 30.29 -6.98
N LEU A 407 -25.13 29.44 -6.77
CA LEU A 407 -25.20 28.53 -5.64
C LEU A 407 -24.12 27.43 -5.72
N ARG A 408 -23.87 26.85 -6.91
CA ARG A 408 -22.78 25.87 -7.10
C ARG A 408 -21.41 26.42 -6.68
N ARG A 409 -21.04 27.61 -7.17
CA ARG A 409 -19.75 28.27 -6.83
C ARG A 409 -19.62 28.59 -5.34
N ALA A 410 -20.66 29.16 -4.74
CA ALA A 410 -20.66 29.46 -3.31
C ALA A 410 -20.56 28.19 -2.47
N PHE A 411 -21.28 27.13 -2.85
CA PHE A 411 -21.25 25.84 -2.18
C PHE A 411 -19.87 25.19 -2.27
N GLN A 412 -19.23 25.24 -3.45
CA GLN A 412 -17.86 24.77 -3.65
C GLN A 412 -16.89 25.49 -2.70
N LEU A 413 -16.91 26.84 -2.67
CA LEU A 413 -16.05 27.62 -1.78
C LEU A 413 -16.29 27.33 -0.30
N ALA A 414 -17.56 27.21 0.12
CA ALA A 414 -17.91 26.89 1.50
C ALA A 414 -17.44 25.48 1.89
N ARG A 415 -17.68 24.49 1.02
CA ARG A 415 -17.23 23.10 1.22
C ARG A 415 -15.72 23.02 1.29
N ASP A 416 -15.01 23.63 0.36
CA ASP A 416 -13.55 23.56 0.28
C ASP A 416 -12.93 24.21 1.52
N HIS A 417 -13.45 25.36 1.96
CA HIS A 417 -13.03 25.96 3.23
C HIS A 417 -13.39 25.09 4.44
N GLN A 418 -14.55 24.44 4.48
CA GLN A 418 -14.94 23.58 5.62
C GLN A 418 -14.11 22.29 5.69
N LEU A 419 -13.76 21.70 4.56
CA LEU A 419 -12.83 20.56 4.50
C LEU A 419 -11.48 20.92 5.14
N ILE A 420 -11.08 22.17 4.99
CA ILE A 420 -9.79 22.69 5.45
C ILE A 420 -9.87 23.22 6.90
N HIS A 421 -10.88 24.00 7.27
CA HIS A 421 -10.91 24.72 8.54
C HIS A 421 -11.99 24.21 9.52
N GLY A 422 -12.88 23.32 9.08
CA GLY A 422 -14.15 22.99 9.72
C GLY A 422 -14.16 21.93 10.82
N GLY A 423 -13.01 21.48 11.33
CA GLY A 423 -12.97 20.79 12.63
C GLY A 423 -12.93 19.26 12.65
N LEU A 424 -12.53 18.58 11.57
CA LEU A 424 -11.84 17.29 11.75
C LEU A 424 -10.39 17.61 12.13
N ARG A 425 -9.89 16.98 13.20
CA ARG A 425 -8.57 17.21 13.85
C ARG A 425 -7.34 17.30 12.92
N ALA A 426 -7.47 16.98 11.63
CA ALA A 426 -6.39 16.86 10.66
C ALA A 426 -5.54 18.14 10.45
N LEU A 427 -6.04 19.33 10.80
CA LEU A 427 -5.36 20.61 10.53
C LEU A 427 -4.95 21.40 11.80
N HIS A 428 -5.14 20.82 12.99
CA HIS A 428 -4.58 21.31 14.26
C HIS A 428 -3.31 20.54 14.61
N ALA A 429 -2.36 20.47 13.67
CA ALA A 429 -1.03 19.97 14.00
C ALA A 429 -0.45 20.84 15.12
N ALA A 430 -0.03 20.19 16.20
CA ALA A 430 0.71 20.88 17.26
C ALA A 430 2.06 21.37 16.71
N GLU A 431 2.68 22.31 17.41
CA GLU A 431 4.07 22.66 17.12
C GLU A 431 4.95 21.38 17.17
N PRO A 432 6.01 21.30 16.35
CA PRO A 432 6.79 20.07 16.26
C PRO A 432 7.51 19.75 17.58
N ASP A 433 7.24 18.57 18.15
CA ASP A 433 7.82 18.06 19.41
C ASP A 433 8.94 17.01 19.16
N CYS A 434 9.28 16.73 17.90
CA CYS A 434 10.38 15.83 17.54
C CYS A 434 11.66 16.59 17.21
N ALA A 435 12.84 16.04 17.54
CA ALA A 435 14.14 16.58 17.10
C ALA A 435 14.58 16.01 15.74
N LEU A 436 15.44 16.74 15.02
CA LEU A 436 16.13 16.19 13.85
C LEU A 436 17.20 15.17 14.27
N PRO A 437 17.52 14.18 13.43
CA PRO A 437 18.72 13.35 13.60
C PRO A 437 20.03 14.17 13.55
N GLU A 438 21.18 13.56 13.89
CA GLU A 438 22.48 14.24 14.03
C GLU A 438 22.93 15.02 12.78
N GLY A 439 22.62 14.53 11.59
CA GLY A 439 22.82 15.26 10.34
C GLY A 439 24.28 15.42 9.87
N TYR A 440 25.28 15.10 10.69
CA TYR A 440 26.72 14.97 10.30
C TYR A 440 27.25 16.14 9.45
N SER A 441 26.94 17.36 9.88
CA SER A 441 27.31 18.57 9.14
C SER A 441 28.82 18.71 8.85
N PRO A 442 29.73 18.36 9.79
CA PRO A 442 31.17 18.40 9.53
C PRO A 442 31.59 17.51 8.36
N GLU A 443 31.07 16.28 8.27
CA GLU A 443 31.38 15.32 7.23
C GLU A 443 30.79 15.76 5.89
N VAL A 444 29.56 16.29 5.89
CA VAL A 444 28.95 16.86 4.68
C VAL A 444 29.77 18.03 4.14
N SER A 445 30.30 18.88 5.02
CA SER A 445 31.17 20.01 4.64
C SER A 445 32.52 19.57 4.05
N SER A 446 32.92 18.31 4.28
CA SER A 446 34.16 17.76 3.72
C SER A 446 34.04 17.34 2.24
N LEU A 447 32.81 17.24 1.71
CA LEU A 447 32.56 16.92 0.30
C LEU A 447 33.10 18.03 -0.61
N ARG A 448 34.16 17.74 -1.35
CA ARG A 448 34.75 18.66 -2.32
C ARG A 448 34.19 18.36 -3.71
N LEU A 449 33.28 19.22 -4.15
CA LEU A 449 32.57 19.04 -5.42
C LEU A 449 33.14 19.98 -6.48
N HIS A 450 33.78 19.42 -7.51
CA HIS A 450 34.40 20.15 -8.60
C HIS A 450 33.57 19.98 -9.88
N ILE A 451 33.28 21.06 -10.60
CA ILE A 451 32.61 20.96 -11.90
C ILE A 451 33.63 20.47 -12.93
N VAL A 452 33.34 19.35 -13.59
CA VAL A 452 34.25 18.68 -14.54
C VAL A 452 33.70 18.63 -15.96
N GLY A 453 32.44 19.00 -16.20
CA GLY A 453 31.87 19.06 -17.56
C GLY A 453 30.35 19.26 -17.60
N ARG A 454 29.76 18.99 -18.77
CA ARG A 454 28.31 19.05 -19.04
C ARG A 454 27.82 17.78 -19.74
N ALA A 455 26.70 17.20 -19.33
CA ALA A 455 26.05 16.05 -19.95
C ALA A 455 24.74 16.49 -20.63
N ALA A 456 24.58 16.17 -21.91
CA ALA A 456 23.35 16.46 -22.63
C ALA A 456 22.27 15.41 -22.34
N ALA A 457 21.04 15.88 -22.15
CA ALA A 457 19.80 15.14 -21.98
C ALA A 457 18.80 15.58 -23.07
N LEU A 458 19.15 15.37 -24.35
CA LEU A 458 18.33 15.76 -25.52
C LEU A 458 17.34 14.67 -25.97
N THR A 459 16.44 15.04 -26.88
CA THR A 459 15.24 14.29 -27.34
C THR A 459 15.53 12.97 -28.05
N ASP A 460 16.64 12.88 -28.76
CA ASP A 460 17.14 11.67 -29.44
C ASP A 460 18.23 10.95 -28.64
N GLY A 461 18.54 11.43 -27.43
CA GLY A 461 19.66 10.97 -26.62
C GLY A 461 21.03 11.25 -27.22
N ARG A 462 21.11 11.93 -28.38
CA ARG A 462 22.36 12.21 -29.09
C ARG A 462 22.80 13.65 -28.84
N VAL A 463 24.11 13.84 -28.73
CA VAL A 463 24.72 15.16 -28.58
C VAL A 463 24.93 15.74 -29.99
N ALA A 464 24.20 16.80 -30.35
CA ALA A 464 24.36 17.45 -31.66
C ALA A 464 25.76 18.08 -31.87
N ASP A 465 26.52 18.33 -30.79
CA ASP A 465 27.92 18.77 -30.82
C ASP A 465 28.83 17.87 -29.95
N GLY A 466 28.74 16.55 -30.14
CA GLY A 466 29.85 15.58 -30.09
C GLY A 466 30.78 15.43 -28.87
N ARG A 467 30.78 16.26 -27.82
CA ARG A 467 31.70 16.06 -26.67
C ARG A 467 31.13 16.58 -25.34
N VAL A 468 30.89 15.65 -24.41
CA VAL A 468 31.07 15.96 -22.99
C VAL A 468 32.58 16.11 -22.80
N GLU A 469 33.12 17.33 -22.77
CA GLU A 469 34.49 17.53 -22.29
C GLU A 469 34.49 17.31 -20.78
N LEU A 470 34.78 16.07 -20.37
CA LEU A 470 35.14 15.76 -18.99
C LEU A 470 36.61 16.14 -18.82
N ASP A 471 36.88 17.40 -18.47
CA ASP A 471 38.22 17.84 -18.16
C ASP A 471 38.47 17.73 -16.66
N PHE A 472 38.91 16.54 -16.25
CA PHE A 472 39.33 16.28 -14.86
C PHE A 472 40.61 17.06 -14.48
N SER A 473 41.31 17.68 -15.43
CA SER A 473 42.53 18.47 -15.24
C SER A 473 42.28 19.98 -15.04
N ALA A 474 41.17 20.53 -15.55
CA ALA A 474 40.83 21.95 -15.41
C ALA A 474 40.07 22.34 -14.12
N GLY A 475 39.51 21.36 -13.39
CA GLY A 475 38.63 21.58 -12.22
C GLY A 475 39.26 22.15 -10.94
N ALA A 476 40.50 22.66 -11.00
CA ALA A 476 41.28 23.03 -9.81
C ALA A 476 40.87 24.37 -9.15
N GLN A 477 40.06 25.24 -9.77
CA GLN A 477 39.90 26.62 -9.28
C GLN A 477 38.58 26.97 -8.57
N ASN A 478 37.46 26.26 -8.79
CA ASN A 478 36.18 26.55 -8.11
C ASN A 478 35.57 25.26 -7.53
N HIS A 479 35.74 25.05 -6.22
CA HIS A 479 35.13 23.93 -5.50
C HIS A 479 33.88 24.42 -4.76
N LEU A 480 32.80 23.65 -4.89
CA LEU A 480 31.55 23.90 -4.20
C LEU A 480 31.56 23.11 -2.87
N VAL A 481 31.27 23.80 -1.76
CA VAL A 481 31.31 23.25 -0.41
C VAL A 481 29.95 23.35 0.25
N LEU A 482 29.45 22.23 0.76
CA LEU A 482 28.19 22.13 1.48
C LEU A 482 28.35 22.53 2.97
N GLY A 483 28.80 23.75 3.24
CA GLY A 483 29.24 24.17 4.59
C GLY A 483 28.18 24.21 5.70
N ARG A 484 26.89 24.41 5.38
CA ARG A 484 25.77 24.46 6.34
C ARG A 484 24.63 23.54 5.92
N HIS A 485 24.99 22.27 5.75
CA HIS A 485 24.07 21.23 5.30
C HIS A 485 24.16 20.01 6.22
N PHE A 486 23.08 19.24 6.22
CA PHE A 486 22.91 17.98 6.91
C PHE A 486 22.73 16.85 5.89
N ALA A 487 23.06 15.63 6.30
CA ALA A 487 22.75 14.41 5.58
C ALA A 487 21.78 13.56 6.39
N TYR A 488 20.64 13.21 5.78
CA TYR A 488 19.66 12.30 6.37
C TYR A 488 19.37 11.15 5.43
N ARG A 489 18.94 10.00 5.95
CA ARG A 489 18.53 8.88 5.11
C ARG A 489 17.02 8.86 4.92
N LEU A 490 16.61 8.66 3.68
CA LEU A 490 15.21 8.49 3.33
C LEU A 490 14.80 7.03 3.58
N ASN A 491 13.83 6.83 4.46
CA ASN A 491 13.38 5.50 4.88
C ASN A 491 11.99 5.12 4.32
N ALA A 492 11.35 6.05 3.61
CA ALA A 492 10.07 5.87 2.94
C ALA A 492 10.14 6.28 1.46
N ALA A 493 9.31 5.69 0.61
CA ALA A 493 9.21 6.02 -0.81
C ALA A 493 8.36 7.28 -1.02
N THR A 494 8.80 8.42 -0.49
CA THR A 494 8.03 9.69 -0.48
C THR A 494 8.58 10.78 -1.38
N LEU A 495 9.77 10.57 -1.96
CA LEU A 495 10.44 11.52 -2.86
C LEU A 495 10.82 10.87 -4.20
N GLU A 496 10.21 9.74 -4.56
CA GLU A 496 10.51 9.07 -5.82
C GLU A 496 9.91 9.83 -7.02
N PRO A 497 10.51 9.73 -8.21
CA PRO A 497 11.72 8.96 -8.55
C PRO A 497 13.04 9.67 -8.22
N VAL A 498 12.97 10.90 -7.67
CA VAL A 498 14.16 11.75 -7.40
C VAL A 498 15.05 11.15 -6.32
N ALA A 499 14.45 10.63 -5.24
CA ALA A 499 15.13 9.87 -4.20
C ALA A 499 14.33 8.62 -3.85
N ARG A 500 15.01 7.47 -3.78
CA ARG A 500 14.45 6.19 -3.40
C ARG A 500 14.65 5.92 -1.92
N LYS A 501 13.87 5.00 -1.38
CA LYS A 501 14.10 4.47 -0.04
C LYS A 501 15.53 3.91 0.06
N GLY A 502 16.29 4.41 1.03
CA GLY A 502 17.70 4.10 1.25
C GLY A 502 18.63 5.26 0.89
N ASP A 503 18.24 6.14 -0.03
CA ASP A 503 19.08 7.25 -0.48
C ASP A 503 19.30 8.30 0.62
N LEU A 504 20.38 9.07 0.50
CA LEU A 504 20.70 10.15 1.42
C LEU A 504 20.25 11.49 0.84
N LEU A 505 19.58 12.29 1.66
CA LEU A 505 19.15 13.63 1.36
C LEU A 505 20.18 14.61 1.90
N LEU A 506 20.66 15.51 1.04
CA LEU A 506 21.48 16.66 1.42
C LEU A 506 20.53 17.83 1.68
N VAL A 507 20.52 18.33 2.91
CA VAL A 507 19.50 19.24 3.41
C VAL A 507 20.14 20.50 3.98
N LYS A 508 19.63 21.67 3.62
CA LYS A 508 20.12 22.96 4.11
C LYS A 508 19.72 23.17 5.57
N GLU A 509 20.66 23.61 6.40
CA GLU A 509 20.43 23.85 7.83
C GLU A 509 19.34 24.92 8.06
N ALA A 510 19.44 26.04 7.35
CA ALA A 510 18.55 27.20 7.52
C ALA A 510 18.14 27.85 6.19
N GLY A 511 16.93 28.41 6.17
CA GLY A 511 16.37 29.18 5.06
C GLY A 511 14.98 28.69 4.66
N GLU A 512 14.07 29.61 4.33
CA GLU A 512 12.75 29.23 3.86
C GLU A 512 12.82 28.55 2.49
N PRO A 513 12.26 27.34 2.34
CA PRO A 513 12.21 26.68 1.04
C PRO A 513 11.24 27.41 0.11
N SER A 514 11.59 27.48 -1.17
CA SER A 514 10.68 27.91 -2.23
C SER A 514 9.54 26.91 -2.41
N VAL A 515 8.38 27.37 -2.87
CA VAL A 515 7.24 26.51 -3.23
C VAL A 515 7.70 25.49 -4.29
N ARG A 516 7.15 24.28 -4.24
CA ARG A 516 7.48 23.09 -5.04
C ARG A 516 8.84 22.43 -4.75
N SER A 517 9.60 22.94 -3.77
CA SER A 517 10.88 22.32 -3.37
C SER A 517 10.65 21.00 -2.64
N LEU A 518 11.64 20.11 -2.74
CA LEU A 518 11.73 18.95 -1.85
C LEU A 518 12.22 19.43 -0.47
N VAL A 519 11.60 18.95 0.61
CA VAL A 519 11.90 19.39 1.98
C VAL A 519 11.96 18.21 2.94
N VAL A 520 12.76 18.37 3.98
CA VAL A 520 12.61 17.64 5.25
C VAL A 520 11.88 18.56 6.21
N ALA A 521 10.76 18.09 6.76
CA ALA A 521 9.90 18.86 7.64
C ALA A 521 9.73 18.19 8.99
N ARG A 522 9.78 18.96 10.06
CA ARG A 522 9.31 18.55 11.39
C ARG A 522 7.83 18.88 11.48
N CYS A 523 7.00 17.88 11.77
CA CYS A 523 5.55 18.00 11.82
C CYS A 523 5.03 17.15 12.99
N GLU A 524 4.40 17.78 13.97
CA GLU A 524 3.91 17.12 15.19
C GLU A 524 5.04 16.31 15.86
N ASP A 525 4.90 14.98 15.93
CA ASP A 525 5.82 14.04 16.55
C ASP A 525 6.77 13.36 15.55
N ARG A 526 6.80 13.81 14.28
CA ARG A 526 7.48 13.11 13.19
C ARG A 526 8.35 14.02 12.32
N VAL A 527 9.42 13.45 11.77
CA VAL A 527 10.22 14.04 10.70
C VAL A 527 9.84 13.37 9.38
N VAL A 528 9.42 14.17 8.40
CA VAL A 528 8.92 13.73 7.10
C VAL A 528 9.72 14.31 5.95
N ALA A 529 9.79 13.61 4.81
CA ALA A 529 10.51 14.07 3.62
C ALA A 529 9.57 14.08 2.41
N ARG A 530 9.20 15.27 1.94
CA ARG A 530 8.07 15.47 1.02
C ARG A 530 8.27 16.68 0.11
N ARG A 531 7.43 16.84 -0.92
CA ARG A 531 7.38 18.05 -1.74
C ARG A 531 6.50 19.09 -1.07
N PHE A 532 7.03 20.30 -0.91
CA PHE A 532 6.34 21.41 -0.25
C PHE A 532 5.56 22.25 -1.25
N GLU A 533 4.27 22.41 -1.02
CA GLU A 533 3.40 23.32 -1.76
C GLU A 533 2.64 24.23 -0.80
N VAL A 534 2.17 25.36 -1.33
CA VAL A 534 1.26 26.28 -0.63
C VAL A 534 -0.04 26.27 -1.40
N ALA A 535 -1.16 26.14 -0.70
CA ALA A 535 -2.47 26.09 -1.36
C ALA A 535 -2.77 27.44 -2.03
N ASP A 536 -3.06 27.44 -3.34
CA ASP A 536 -3.30 28.66 -4.13
C ASP A 536 -4.43 29.53 -3.56
N ASN A 537 -5.45 28.89 -2.97
CA ASN A 537 -6.61 29.56 -2.38
C ASN A 537 -6.42 29.95 -0.91
N HIS A 538 -5.36 29.46 -0.25
CA HIS A 538 -5.12 29.55 1.19
C HIS A 538 -3.61 29.61 1.49
N SER A 539 -3.05 30.82 1.45
CA SER A 539 -1.60 31.05 1.58
C SER A 539 -1.00 30.69 2.94
N ASP A 540 -1.84 30.49 3.97
CA ASP A 540 -1.45 30.06 5.30
C ASP A 540 -1.31 28.54 5.43
N LEU A 541 -1.67 27.77 4.39
CA LEU A 541 -1.63 26.32 4.40
C LEU A 541 -0.47 25.77 3.58
N ALA A 542 0.25 24.85 4.22
CA ALA A 542 1.27 24.03 3.62
C ALA A 542 0.69 22.66 3.27
N VAL A 543 0.98 22.20 2.06
CA VAL A 543 0.69 20.84 1.60
C VAL A 543 2.01 20.13 1.40
N LEU A 544 2.24 19.04 2.14
CA LEU A 544 3.40 18.17 1.99
C LEU A 544 2.97 16.90 1.26
N THR A 545 3.26 16.84 -0.04
CA THR A 545 2.89 15.71 -0.90
C THR A 545 4.02 14.68 -0.96
N ALA A 546 3.67 13.41 -0.86
CA ALA A 546 4.59 12.31 -1.12
C ALA A 546 4.50 11.90 -2.58
N GLN A 547 5.63 11.50 -3.16
CA GLN A 547 5.74 10.96 -4.51
C GLN A 547 6.35 9.55 -4.42
N SER A 548 5.67 8.57 -5.01
CA SER A 548 6.17 7.20 -5.16
C SER A 548 5.99 6.74 -6.60
N VAL A 549 6.95 5.98 -7.12
CA VAL A 549 6.77 5.26 -8.40
C VAL A 549 5.66 4.20 -8.28
N ASN A 550 5.44 3.67 -7.08
CA ASN A 550 4.34 2.77 -6.81
C ASN A 550 3.10 3.54 -6.30
N PRO A 551 2.03 3.70 -7.09
CA PRO A 551 0.87 4.49 -6.70
C PRO A 551 0.14 3.95 -5.46
N ARG A 552 0.35 2.66 -5.10
CA ARG A 552 -0.23 2.05 -3.88
C ARG A 552 0.57 2.36 -2.61
N GLN A 553 1.78 2.90 -2.75
CA GLN A 553 2.68 3.23 -1.64
C GLN A 553 2.82 4.74 -1.42
N ILE A 554 2.09 5.56 -2.19
CA ILE A 554 2.05 7.01 -1.99
C ILE A 554 1.46 7.29 -0.61
N ALA A 555 2.27 7.84 0.28
CA ALA A 555 1.82 8.28 1.59
C ALA A 555 0.80 9.42 1.43
N SER A 556 -0.27 9.40 2.23
CA SER A 556 -1.30 10.45 2.18
C SER A 556 -0.67 11.83 2.39
N PRO A 557 -1.07 12.87 1.64
CA PRO A 557 -0.53 14.21 1.81
C PRO A 557 -0.81 14.74 3.21
N ILE A 558 0.14 15.50 3.76
CA ILE A 558 -0.03 16.19 5.05
C ILE A 558 -0.42 17.62 4.71
N VAL A 559 -1.62 18.02 5.11
CA VAL A 559 -2.09 19.40 4.99
C VAL A 559 -2.08 19.97 6.40
N VAL A 560 -1.32 21.04 6.63
CA VAL A 560 -1.16 21.71 7.93
C VAL A 560 -0.98 23.21 7.74
N LYS A 561 -1.08 23.99 8.83
CA LYS A 561 -0.73 25.41 8.77
C LYS A 561 0.77 25.57 8.54
N LYS A 562 1.19 26.47 7.64
CA LYS A 562 2.61 26.73 7.38
C LYS A 562 3.36 27.09 8.67
N ALA A 563 2.71 27.81 9.59
CA ALA A 563 3.28 28.22 10.86
C ALA A 563 3.57 27.08 11.85
N THR A 564 3.00 25.88 11.66
CA THR A 564 3.21 24.71 12.55
C THR A 564 4.28 23.77 12.00
N LEU A 565 5.01 24.15 10.96
CA LEU A 565 6.06 23.36 10.34
C LEU A 565 7.42 24.03 10.53
N GLU A 566 8.44 23.22 10.77
CA GLU A 566 9.83 23.63 10.59
C GLU A 566 10.37 22.94 9.34
N LEU A 567 10.77 23.73 8.34
CA LEU A 567 11.07 23.25 7.00
C LEU A 567 12.55 23.43 6.67
N HIS A 568 13.17 22.37 6.15
CA HIS A 568 14.55 22.38 5.68
C HIS A 568 14.59 21.94 4.21
N LYS A 569 15.17 22.77 3.34
CA LYS A 569 15.22 22.50 1.90
C LYS A 569 16.18 21.36 1.57
N VAL A 570 15.75 20.39 0.77
CA VAL A 570 16.65 19.40 0.17
C VAL A 570 17.33 20.02 -1.05
N VAL A 571 18.66 20.06 -1.03
CA VAL A 571 19.51 20.65 -2.08
C VAL A 571 20.17 19.61 -2.97
N GLY A 572 20.12 18.33 -2.60
CA GLY A 572 20.62 17.24 -3.41
C GLY A 572 20.32 15.88 -2.79
N VAL A 573 20.62 14.82 -3.55
CA VAL A 573 20.41 13.42 -3.17
C VAL A 573 21.66 12.63 -3.53
N LEU A 574 22.11 11.76 -2.63
CA LEU A 574 23.12 10.74 -2.89
C LEU A 574 22.43 9.38 -2.98
N PHE A 575 22.62 8.69 -4.10
CA PHE A 575 22.03 7.39 -4.35
C PHE A 575 22.79 6.30 -3.57
N ASP A 576 22.06 5.50 -2.80
CA ASP A 576 22.61 4.34 -2.10
C ASP A 576 21.92 3.07 -2.58
N PHE A 577 22.60 2.35 -3.47
CA PHE A 577 22.10 1.13 -4.09
C PHE A 577 22.35 -0.13 -3.26
N SER A 578 22.81 0.03 -2.01
CA SER A 578 23.05 -1.07 -1.08
C SER A 578 21.72 -1.63 -0.56
N SER A 579 21.62 -2.94 -0.31
CA SER A 579 20.42 -3.54 0.29
C SER A 579 20.23 -3.04 1.72
N PHE A 580 19.41 -2.00 1.89
CA PHE A 580 19.14 -1.37 3.17
C PHE A 580 17.96 -2.05 3.88
N ASN A 581 18.20 -2.55 5.08
CA ASN A 581 17.12 -2.95 6.00
C ASN A 581 16.79 -1.76 6.90
N PRO A 582 15.53 -1.29 6.92
CA PRO A 582 15.13 -0.16 7.75
C PRO A 582 15.31 -0.52 9.23
N ILE A 583 16.25 0.15 9.91
CA ILE A 583 16.55 -0.08 11.32
C ILE A 583 15.60 0.73 12.21
N GLN A 584 15.15 1.91 11.75
CA GLN A 584 14.36 2.85 12.53
C GLN A 584 12.99 3.14 11.88
N PRO A 585 11.93 3.33 12.68
CA PRO A 585 10.63 3.78 12.19
C PRO A 585 10.67 5.28 11.84
N GLY A 586 9.91 5.70 10.81
CA GLY A 586 9.84 7.09 10.34
C GLY A 586 10.19 7.24 8.86
N GLU A 587 9.86 8.40 8.26
CA GLU A 587 10.19 8.69 6.85
C GLU A 587 11.66 9.12 6.70
N VAL A 588 12.22 9.80 7.70
CA VAL A 588 13.60 10.29 7.73
C VAL A 588 14.31 9.73 8.95
N CYS A 589 15.51 9.19 8.76
CA CYS A 589 16.34 8.68 9.85
C CYS A 589 17.80 9.13 9.72
N ASP A 590 18.59 8.72 10.70
CA ASP A 590 20.05 8.90 10.69
C ASP A 590 20.69 8.33 9.40
N CYS A 591 21.75 8.98 8.90
CA CYS A 591 22.41 8.55 7.66
C CYS A 591 23.17 7.23 7.79
N GLY A 592 23.39 6.72 9.00
CA GLY A 592 24.12 5.48 9.30
C GLY A 592 25.57 5.72 9.72
N GLY A 593 25.91 6.92 10.22
CA GLY A 593 27.24 7.28 10.70
C GLY A 593 28.16 7.97 9.68
N GLU A 594 29.23 8.56 10.21
CA GLU A 594 30.25 9.33 9.47
C GLU A 594 30.90 8.56 8.30
N SER A 595 31.04 7.23 8.44
CA SER A 595 31.68 6.38 7.42
C SER A 595 30.91 6.37 6.09
N VAL A 596 29.58 6.55 6.15
CA VAL A 596 28.73 6.54 4.95
C VAL A 596 29.02 7.79 4.09
N ILE A 597 29.10 8.96 4.72
CA ILE A 597 29.38 10.23 4.02
C ILE A 597 30.84 10.25 3.54
N SER A 598 31.75 9.75 4.39
CA SER A 598 33.18 9.62 4.05
C SER A 598 33.41 8.76 2.80
N ARG A 599 32.58 7.72 2.57
CA ARG A 599 32.62 6.93 1.33
C ARG A 599 32.42 7.82 0.10
N TYR A 600 31.35 8.63 0.09
CA TYR A 600 31.04 9.51 -1.04
C TYR A 600 32.12 10.57 -1.27
N ALA A 601 32.78 11.05 -0.21
CA ALA A 601 33.93 11.95 -0.34
C ALA A 601 35.10 11.33 -1.12
N THR A 602 35.21 9.99 -1.14
CA THR A 602 36.26 9.27 -1.89
C THR A 602 35.81 8.81 -3.29
N GLU A 603 34.53 8.46 -3.44
CA GLU A 603 33.98 7.91 -4.68
C GLU A 603 33.64 8.99 -5.70
N ILE A 604 33.13 10.15 -5.25
CA ILE A 604 32.76 11.26 -6.14
C ILE A 604 34.03 11.93 -6.67
N ARG A 605 34.13 12.02 -8.00
CA ARG A 605 35.25 12.64 -8.72
C ARG A 605 34.93 14.01 -9.27
N GLY A 606 33.65 14.30 -9.53
CA GLY A 606 33.25 15.60 -10.04
C GLY A 606 31.74 15.75 -10.22
N LEU A 607 31.37 16.95 -10.63
CA LEU A 607 30.03 17.39 -10.97
C LEU A 607 29.91 17.61 -12.47
N VAL A 608 28.82 17.12 -13.06
CA VAL A 608 28.50 17.31 -14.48
C VAL A 608 27.15 18.01 -14.59
N GLU A 609 27.10 19.17 -15.25
CA GLU A 609 25.86 19.93 -15.45
C GLU A 609 24.96 19.22 -16.47
N VAL A 610 23.69 19.02 -16.15
CA VAL A 610 22.67 18.49 -17.07
C VAL A 610 22.22 19.58 -18.03
N VAL A 611 22.15 19.26 -19.32
CA VAL A 611 21.67 20.18 -20.38
C VAL A 611 20.54 19.50 -21.16
N GLY A 612 19.31 19.98 -21.01
CA GLY A 612 18.09 19.42 -21.61
C GLY A 612 17.23 18.61 -20.64
N ASP A 613 16.12 18.08 -21.15
CA ASP A 613 14.97 17.65 -20.33
C ASP A 613 14.80 16.11 -20.25
N SER A 614 15.62 15.32 -20.95
CA SER A 614 15.43 13.85 -21.03
C SER A 614 15.85 13.07 -19.77
N ALA A 615 16.28 13.78 -18.72
CA ALA A 615 16.59 13.26 -17.40
C ALA A 615 15.53 13.62 -16.34
N GLU A 616 14.51 14.40 -16.71
CA GLU A 616 13.44 14.74 -15.79
C GLU A 616 12.63 13.48 -15.42
N PRO A 617 12.13 13.36 -14.19
CA PRO A 617 12.28 14.30 -13.08
C PRO A 617 13.50 14.00 -12.18
N ILE A 618 14.37 13.04 -12.54
CA ILE A 618 15.53 12.64 -11.71
C ILE A 618 16.57 13.77 -11.61
N ALA A 619 16.84 14.43 -12.74
CA ALA A 619 17.64 15.64 -12.78
C ALA A 619 17.03 16.61 -13.80
N LEU A 620 16.85 17.87 -13.41
CA LEU A 620 16.34 18.94 -14.27
C LEU A 620 17.49 19.62 -15.02
N ASP A 621 17.15 20.34 -16.10
CA ASP A 621 18.09 21.20 -16.81
C ASP A 621 18.83 22.15 -15.85
N GLY A 622 20.15 22.24 -16.00
CA GLY A 622 21.03 23.05 -15.16
C GLY A 622 21.41 22.45 -13.79
N GLN A 623 20.83 21.31 -13.39
CA GLN A 623 21.24 20.58 -12.17
C GLN A 623 22.57 19.83 -12.39
N MET A 624 23.22 19.39 -11.31
CA MET A 624 24.56 18.81 -11.37
C MET A 624 24.58 17.34 -10.93
N LEU A 625 25.05 16.43 -11.79
CA LEU A 625 25.25 15.02 -11.48
C LEU A 625 26.58 14.80 -10.74
N MET A 626 26.56 14.05 -9.64
CA MET A 626 27.77 13.62 -8.94
C MET A 626 28.29 12.32 -9.54
N ILE A 627 29.44 12.35 -10.21
CA ILE A 627 29.97 11.19 -10.95
C ILE A 627 31.19 10.58 -10.30
N GLY A 628 31.34 9.26 -10.44
CA GLY A 628 32.52 8.50 -10.02
C GLY A 628 33.56 8.33 -11.12
N ALA A 629 34.53 7.44 -10.89
CA ALA A 629 35.51 7.07 -11.92
C ALA A 629 34.88 6.16 -13.00
N ALA A 630 35.38 6.25 -14.24
CA ALA A 630 34.95 5.38 -15.33
C ALA A 630 35.23 3.91 -14.99
N VAL A 631 34.27 3.04 -15.30
CA VAL A 631 34.39 1.58 -15.23
C VAL A 631 34.24 0.95 -16.60
N SER A 632 34.78 -0.25 -16.76
CA SER A 632 34.65 -1.01 -18.01
C SER A 632 33.18 -1.40 -18.27
N ALA A 633 32.80 -1.57 -19.54
CA ALA A 633 31.45 -2.01 -19.91
C ALA A 633 31.04 -3.33 -19.21
N SER A 634 31.96 -4.30 -19.10
CA SER A 634 31.70 -5.57 -18.42
C SER A 634 31.42 -5.41 -16.92
N ASP A 635 32.18 -4.54 -16.24
CA ASP A 635 31.96 -4.26 -14.81
C ASP A 635 30.66 -3.48 -14.59
N ALA A 636 30.36 -2.54 -15.50
CA ALA A 636 29.14 -1.74 -15.45
C ALA A 636 27.89 -2.62 -15.58
N LEU A 637 27.86 -3.56 -16.52
CA LEU A 637 26.73 -4.47 -16.70
C LEU A 637 26.54 -5.42 -15.51
N ALA A 638 27.60 -5.75 -14.78
CA ALA A 638 27.52 -6.58 -13.58
C ALA A 638 27.06 -5.81 -12.32
N GLN A 639 27.38 -4.52 -12.20
CA GLN A 639 27.24 -3.77 -10.95
C GLN A 639 26.23 -2.61 -11.01
N LEU A 640 25.95 -2.09 -12.21
CA LEU A 640 25.18 -0.87 -12.42
C LEU A 640 23.83 -1.10 -13.14
N ASP A 641 23.39 -2.35 -13.28
CA ASP A 641 22.08 -2.66 -13.82
C ASP A 641 20.95 -1.95 -13.03
N GLY A 642 20.10 -1.25 -13.75
CA GLY A 642 19.02 -0.40 -13.24
C GLY A 642 19.41 0.96 -12.67
N ARG A 643 20.70 1.34 -12.72
CA ARG A 643 21.21 2.59 -12.14
C ARG A 643 21.33 3.70 -13.20
N PRO A 644 21.16 4.98 -12.81
CA PRO A 644 21.50 6.10 -13.67
C PRO A 644 23.01 6.12 -13.92
N VAL A 645 23.40 6.24 -15.18
CA VAL A 645 24.81 6.26 -15.60
C VAL A 645 25.02 7.24 -16.74
N ILE A 646 26.26 7.68 -16.89
CA ILE A 646 26.72 8.26 -18.15
C ILE A 646 27.43 7.13 -18.90
N ALA A 647 26.90 6.71 -20.04
CA ALA A 647 27.47 5.64 -20.87
C ALA A 647 28.15 6.24 -22.11
N SER A 648 29.30 5.70 -22.52
CA SER A 648 29.96 6.02 -23.79
C SER A 648 30.02 4.79 -24.69
N ASN A 649 29.76 4.96 -25.98
CA ASN A 649 30.01 3.91 -26.98
C ASN A 649 31.41 4.02 -27.60
N ILE A 650 31.74 3.13 -28.53
CA ILE A 650 33.02 3.13 -29.26
C ILE A 650 33.19 4.38 -30.15
N ALA A 651 32.09 4.92 -30.67
CA ALA A 651 32.08 6.19 -31.42
C ALA A 651 32.26 7.44 -30.53
N ASP A 652 32.53 7.27 -29.22
CA ASP A 652 32.64 8.32 -28.21
C ASP A 652 31.37 9.18 -28.03
N GLU A 653 30.21 8.67 -28.48
CA GLU A 653 28.90 9.26 -28.16
C GLU A 653 28.53 8.90 -26.72
N ARG A 654 28.00 9.89 -26.00
CA ARG A 654 27.70 9.77 -24.57
C ARG A 654 26.22 10.01 -24.27
N TYR A 655 25.71 9.21 -23.36
CA TYR A 655 24.29 9.10 -23.04
C TYR A 655 24.10 9.15 -21.52
N PHE A 656 23.27 10.07 -21.03
CA PHE A 656 22.80 10.03 -19.63
C PHE A 656 21.45 9.31 -19.56
N LYS A 657 21.48 8.04 -19.13
CA LYS A 657 20.34 7.11 -19.18
C LYS A 657 20.42 6.10 -18.04
N ARG A 658 19.39 5.28 -17.88
CA ARG A 658 19.41 4.13 -16.95
C ARG A 658 19.96 2.90 -17.68
N LEU A 659 21.03 2.31 -17.15
CA LEU A 659 21.62 1.11 -17.74
C LEU A 659 20.73 -0.10 -17.45
N ARG A 660 20.44 -0.91 -18.47
CA ARG A 660 19.74 -2.19 -18.36
C ARG A 660 20.45 -3.27 -19.14
N CYS A 661 20.54 -4.45 -18.54
CA CYS A 661 21.02 -5.65 -19.21
C CYS A 661 19.86 -6.33 -19.97
N GLY A 662 19.95 -6.37 -21.29
CA GLY A 662 19.01 -7.09 -22.15
C GLY A 662 19.38 -8.57 -22.34
N GLU A 663 18.52 -9.31 -23.05
CA GLU A 663 18.81 -10.67 -23.48
C GLU A 663 19.84 -10.67 -24.64
N GLU A 664 20.60 -11.76 -24.79
CA GLU A 664 21.53 -11.99 -25.91
C GLU A 664 22.66 -10.94 -26.11
N GLY A 665 23.07 -10.25 -25.04
CA GLY A 665 24.17 -9.27 -25.09
C GLY A 665 23.74 -7.87 -25.55
N ALA A 666 22.44 -7.62 -25.66
CA ALA A 666 21.89 -6.29 -25.84
C ALA A 666 22.06 -5.44 -24.57
N VAL A 667 22.44 -4.18 -24.75
CA VAL A 667 22.53 -3.17 -23.69
C VAL A 667 21.43 -2.14 -23.95
N ILE A 668 20.56 -1.93 -22.98
CA ILE A 668 19.45 -0.98 -23.12
C ILE A 668 19.73 0.21 -22.22
N LEU A 669 19.78 1.40 -22.82
CA LEU A 669 19.84 2.67 -22.13
C LEU A 669 18.41 3.22 -22.05
N GLU A 670 17.71 2.84 -20.99
CA GLU A 670 16.33 3.24 -20.70
C GLU A 670 16.29 4.74 -20.40
N SER A 671 15.22 5.41 -20.86
CA SER A 671 15.00 6.82 -20.53
C SER A 671 14.84 6.98 -19.02
N LEU A 672 15.38 8.08 -18.48
CA LEU A 672 15.15 8.44 -17.07
C LEU A 672 13.79 9.13 -16.88
N GLU A 673 13.18 9.55 -17.98
CA GLU A 673 11.90 10.22 -18.12
C GLU A 673 10.73 9.22 -18.16
N ILE A 674 9.57 9.62 -17.62
CA ILE A 674 8.42 8.74 -17.30
C ILE A 674 7.23 8.94 -18.26
N SER A 675 7.12 10.06 -18.97
CA SER A 675 6.06 10.35 -19.95
C SER A 675 6.13 9.39 -21.14
N GLY A 676 7.33 8.97 -21.52
CA GLY A 676 7.57 8.07 -22.65
C GLY A 676 7.85 8.81 -23.96
N ASP A 677 8.04 10.14 -23.91
CA ASP A 677 8.38 10.98 -25.06
C ASP A 677 9.79 10.71 -25.60
N PHE A 678 10.64 10.08 -24.77
CA PHE A 678 12.04 9.82 -25.08
C PHE A 678 12.28 8.31 -25.23
N SER A 679 12.70 7.91 -26.43
CA SER A 679 13.00 6.51 -26.73
C SER A 679 14.22 5.99 -25.96
N ALA A 680 14.21 4.70 -25.63
CA ALA A 680 15.41 4.01 -25.14
C ALA A 680 16.45 3.88 -26.26
N VAL A 681 17.74 3.94 -25.91
CA VAL A 681 18.83 3.67 -26.86
C VAL A 681 19.28 2.23 -26.70
N VAL A 682 19.28 1.48 -27.81
CA VAL A 682 19.74 0.09 -27.82
C VAL A 682 21.17 0.06 -28.32
N LEU A 683 22.06 -0.44 -27.49
CA LEU A 683 23.48 -0.65 -27.74
C LEU A 683 23.80 -2.15 -27.72
N THR A 684 25.01 -2.50 -28.13
CA THR A 684 25.53 -3.87 -28.12
C THR A 684 26.73 -3.98 -27.16
N HIS A 685 27.15 -5.21 -26.84
CA HIS A 685 28.36 -5.46 -26.06
C HIS A 685 29.21 -6.54 -26.73
N ASN A 686 30.51 -6.29 -26.89
CA ASN A 686 31.50 -7.21 -27.47
C ASN A 686 31.21 -7.70 -28.91
N THR A 687 30.61 -6.88 -29.75
CA THR A 687 30.37 -7.19 -31.18
C THR A 687 31.42 -6.56 -32.12
N GLY A 688 32.17 -5.55 -31.63
CA GLY A 688 33.09 -4.74 -32.41
C GLY A 688 32.43 -3.62 -33.21
N ALA A 689 31.11 -3.41 -33.06
CA ALA A 689 30.36 -2.35 -33.72
C ALA A 689 30.59 -0.98 -33.05
N GLU A 690 30.39 0.11 -33.80
CA GLU A 690 30.46 1.48 -33.26
C GLU A 690 29.43 1.72 -32.14
N THR A 691 28.35 0.94 -32.13
CA THR A 691 27.28 0.94 -31.12
C THR A 691 27.62 0.13 -29.87
N ASP A 692 28.82 -0.43 -29.76
CA ASP A 692 29.22 -1.16 -28.56
C ASP A 692 29.47 -0.22 -27.39
N LEU A 693 29.01 -0.63 -26.20
CA LEU A 693 29.31 0.05 -24.95
C LEU A 693 30.83 -0.04 -24.64
N LYS A 694 31.48 1.11 -24.43
CA LYS A 694 32.93 1.22 -24.18
C LYS A 694 33.23 1.41 -22.70
N GLU A 695 32.72 2.48 -22.12
CA GLU A 695 32.97 2.86 -20.72
C GLU A 695 31.73 3.52 -20.11
N VAL A 696 31.62 3.43 -18.78
CA VAL A 696 30.47 3.93 -18.02
C VAL A 696 30.94 4.68 -16.80
N TRP A 697 30.41 5.87 -16.55
CA TRP A 697 30.58 6.60 -15.29
C TRP A 697 29.36 6.37 -14.39
N PRO A 698 29.56 5.86 -13.17
CA PRO A 698 28.48 5.73 -12.21
C PRO A 698 28.05 7.12 -11.73
N VAL A 699 26.73 7.33 -11.66
CA VAL A 699 26.16 8.53 -11.05
C VAL A 699 25.80 8.21 -9.60
N HIS A 700 26.48 8.88 -8.67
CA HIS A 700 26.31 8.71 -7.23
C HIS A 700 25.24 9.63 -6.63
N GLY A 701 24.72 10.60 -7.38
CA GLY A 701 23.73 11.53 -6.87
C GLY A 701 23.48 12.72 -7.79
N VAL A 702 22.58 13.61 -7.36
CA VAL A 702 22.21 14.84 -8.06
C VAL A 702 22.20 16.00 -7.06
N LEU A 703 22.80 17.13 -7.44
CA LEU A 703 22.74 18.39 -6.72
C LEU A 703 21.81 19.34 -7.48
N PHE A 704 20.79 19.85 -6.80
CA PHE A 704 19.70 20.62 -7.42
C PHE A 704 20.04 22.10 -7.58
N GLU A 705 21.01 22.62 -6.84
CA GLU A 705 21.33 24.04 -6.81
C GLU A 705 22.84 24.28 -6.93
N ARG A 706 23.20 25.38 -7.61
CA ARG A 706 24.51 25.98 -7.45
C ARG A 706 24.47 26.78 -6.14
N LEU A 707 25.21 26.30 -5.14
CA LEU A 707 25.24 26.87 -3.78
C LEU A 707 25.73 28.31 -3.75
#